data_AF-A0A1E4BAB9-F1
#
_entry.id   AF-A0A1E4BAB9-F1
#
_cell.length_a   1.000
_cell.length_b   1.000
_cell.length_c   1.000
_cell.angle_alpha   90.00
_cell.angle_beta   90.00
_cell.angle_gamma   90.00
#
_symmetry.space_group_name_H-M   'P 1'
#
loop_
_entity.id
_entity.type
_entity.pdbx_description
1 polymer ?
#
loop_
_entity_poly.entity_id
_entity_poly.type
_entity_poly.pdbx_seq_one_letter_code
_entity_poly.pdbx_strand_id
1 'polypeptide(L)'
;MKHDVRALRIACTMAALGTLAACDAMQPPTVREPLLDFDASQVVVVSPTQTLSVGDSRDLNAVSKLSKVAAKEGWVVNWKSAAGTVVSVSARGVATGRSGGSAAVIAYTTKHTDTIPVKVIASQTVASVTVAAGVTTIAPGATTTVTAVARDAGGAIVPGVAFSFASSNSAVATVTAAGLVTGVAAGTVAIKATASGVSGQVSITVQSVITSPPPSSSFALPALPQTISVSYPQVTGKSWLVKAGDNLQSILNQAQRGDEIVLPAGATFTGSFVLPAKSGTSANGWIVIRSDRQSSLPPRGTRVTPAHAALMPKLMANTVAPALMTAAATSGWWISGVEMLVDPRLTAIHYGLVTLGEGSSKQTSLSSVPFDLVLDRTYIHGATNGQLIRCVALNSARTVIEDSYLQDCHAKGYDTQAIAGWNGPGPYRIVNNTLAGAGENIMFGGGDPGIPNLVPGDIEIRRNYVYTPAGWKGVWTKKNLFETKNVQRVLIEGNVFDGSWQDGQVGYAFVLKVANQSGACTWCTATDITIRNNIIRNAGAGFGITGREGSNTYPIGGLLNRLLIEQNIVENINTGIYTGDARLVSIMQNAQNVTIRSNTMTAPGALNQFVNVASVPAATNFAYENNLVSYGQYGFFSSWYGIGESSLKAFSGTVVWKNVVMIGAFQSGYPNGTFVSSLSAGQSTGKGANTAGVLAATQGIIIP
;
A
#
# COMPACT_ATOMS: atom_id res chain seq x y z
N MET A 1 35.94 -7.50 61.73
CA MET A 1 35.98 -7.18 63.17
C MET A 1 37.25 -6.41 63.47
N LYS A 2 37.21 -5.53 64.48
CA LYS A 2 38.26 -4.76 65.18
C LYS A 2 39.73 -5.23 64.94
N HIS A 3 40.75 -4.38 64.86
CA HIS A 3 40.96 -3.13 65.63
C HIS A 3 41.67 -2.03 64.83
N ASP A 4 41.47 -0.80 65.30
CA ASP A 4 42.07 0.45 64.80
C ASP A 4 42.95 1.08 65.91
N VAL A 5 43.60 2.20 65.58
CA VAL A 5 44.25 3.21 66.42
C VAL A 5 45.62 2.85 67.03
N ARG A 6 46.70 3.43 66.47
CA ARG A 6 47.32 4.67 66.99
C ARG A 6 48.53 5.12 66.16
N ALA A 7 48.58 6.41 65.86
CA ALA A 7 49.70 7.06 65.21
C ALA A 7 50.63 7.72 66.24
N LEU A 8 51.95 7.70 65.99
CA LEU A 8 52.82 8.86 66.21
C LEU A 8 54.16 8.72 65.46
N ARG A 9 54.59 9.79 64.79
CA ARG A 9 55.98 10.01 64.36
C ARG A 9 56.38 11.41 64.79
N ILE A 10 57.37 11.52 65.69
CA ILE A 10 58.20 12.70 65.94
C ILE A 10 59.61 12.11 66.11
N ALA A 11 60.45 12.13 65.08
CA ALA A 11 61.25 13.25 64.58
C ALA A 11 62.50 13.51 65.44
N CYS A 12 63.58 12.85 65.00
CA CYS A 12 64.96 13.34 64.91
C CYS A 12 65.34 14.62 65.68
N THR A 13 66.29 14.51 66.62
CA THR A 13 67.62 15.14 66.46
C THR A 13 68.62 14.53 67.43
N MET A 14 69.82 14.19 66.95
CA MET A 14 71.01 14.03 67.80
C MET A 14 71.94 15.23 67.57
N ALA A 15 72.53 15.74 68.64
CA ALA A 15 73.67 16.65 68.60
C ALA A 15 74.75 16.12 69.57
N ALA A 16 76.00 16.29 69.15
CA ALA A 16 77.20 15.58 69.57
C ALA A 16 77.65 15.72 71.04
N LEU A 17 78.44 14.71 71.45
CA LEU A 17 79.73 14.74 72.18
C LEU A 17 80.21 16.06 72.85
N GLY A 18 80.96 16.03 73.96
CA GLY A 18 81.48 14.89 74.72
C GLY A 18 82.94 15.07 75.18
N THR A 19 83.23 14.65 76.41
CA THR A 19 84.57 14.50 77.03
C THR A 19 84.44 13.51 78.19
N LEU A 20 85.36 12.61 78.52
CA LEU A 20 86.59 12.14 77.84
C LEU A 20 86.35 10.64 77.44
N ALA A 21 87.29 9.77 77.04
CA ALA A 21 88.75 9.78 76.86
C ALA A 21 89.16 8.69 75.83
N ALA A 22 90.37 8.80 75.25
CA ALA A 22 91.18 7.72 74.64
C ALA A 22 90.61 6.97 73.40
N CYS A 23 91.38 6.51 72.40
CA CYS A 23 92.75 6.74 71.94
C CYS A 23 92.87 6.21 70.49
N ASP A 24 93.72 6.82 69.62
CA ASP A 24 94.35 6.22 68.39
C ASP A 24 93.48 5.52 67.30
N ALA A 25 93.90 5.31 66.04
CA ALA A 25 94.85 6.02 65.14
C ALA A 25 94.56 5.63 63.66
N MET A 26 94.88 6.55 62.73
CA MET A 26 95.20 6.40 61.28
C MET A 26 94.55 5.36 60.31
N GLN A 27 94.06 5.93 59.18
CA GLN A 27 94.09 5.45 57.77
C GLN A 27 92.89 4.67 57.12
N PRO A 28 92.74 4.72 55.75
CA PRO A 28 91.48 4.50 54.99
C PRO A 28 91.55 3.23 54.08
N PRO A 29 90.84 3.08 52.92
CA PRO A 29 89.54 3.57 52.41
C PRO A 29 88.57 2.39 52.03
N THR A 30 87.41 2.63 51.38
CA THR A 30 86.75 1.68 50.40
C THR A 30 85.53 2.34 49.71
N VAL A 31 85.50 2.46 48.38
CA VAL A 31 84.82 1.62 47.35
C VAL A 31 83.34 1.98 47.05
N ARG A 32 83.04 2.19 45.76
CA ARG A 32 81.68 2.34 45.20
C ARG A 32 81.05 0.98 44.93
N GLU A 33 79.83 0.77 45.42
CA GLU A 33 78.89 -0.24 44.91
C GLU A 33 77.92 0.40 43.88
N PRO A 34 77.39 -0.35 42.90
CA PRO A 34 76.54 0.19 41.85
C PRO A 34 75.07 0.34 42.30
N LEU A 35 74.43 1.42 41.85
CA LEU A 35 72.97 1.59 41.98
C LEU A 35 72.25 0.60 41.07
N LEU A 36 71.69 -0.47 41.66
CA LEU A 36 70.76 -1.37 40.98
C LEU A 36 69.39 -0.69 40.81
N ASP A 37 68.98 -0.52 39.54
CA ASP A 37 67.73 0.12 39.12
C ASP A 37 66.53 -0.82 39.35
N PHE A 38 65.81 -0.63 40.46
CA PHE A 38 64.64 -1.46 40.82
C PHE A 38 63.33 -0.92 40.24
N ASP A 39 63.22 -1.03 38.91
CA ASP A 39 62.13 -0.45 38.15
C ASP A 39 60.76 -1.15 38.30
N ALA A 40 59.69 -0.38 38.07
CA ALA A 40 58.33 -0.89 38.04
C ALA A 40 58.00 -1.50 36.68
N SER A 41 58.12 -2.82 36.54
CA SER A 41 58.20 -3.50 35.22
C SER A 41 56.99 -3.32 34.27
N GLN A 42 55.84 -2.79 34.74
CA GLN A 42 54.74 -2.40 33.86
C GLN A 42 53.72 -1.46 34.54
N VAL A 43 53.12 -0.56 33.75
CA VAL A 43 51.82 0.08 33.99
C VAL A 43 50.80 -0.59 33.08
N VAL A 44 49.59 -0.90 33.57
CA VAL A 44 48.51 -1.53 32.79
C VAL A 44 47.17 -0.87 33.12
N VAL A 45 46.46 -0.37 32.12
CA VAL A 45 45.08 0.09 32.27
C VAL A 45 44.16 -1.13 32.31
N VAL A 46 43.33 -1.23 33.35
CA VAL A 46 42.39 -2.35 33.56
C VAL A 46 40.95 -2.01 33.22
N SER A 47 40.65 -0.73 32.93
CA SER A 47 39.37 -0.32 32.37
C SER A 47 39.24 -0.76 30.90
N PRO A 48 38.10 -1.34 30.47
CA PRO A 48 37.83 -1.62 29.06
C PRO A 48 37.57 -0.32 28.29
N THR A 49 37.75 -0.31 26.97
CA THR A 49 37.47 0.81 26.05
C THR A 49 36.19 1.57 26.42
N GLN A 50 36.28 2.89 26.57
CA GLN A 50 35.18 3.72 27.05
C GLN A 50 34.48 4.49 25.93
N THR A 51 33.16 4.66 26.07
CA THR A 51 32.38 5.62 25.29
C THR A 51 31.63 6.55 26.25
N LEU A 52 31.80 7.86 26.07
CA LEU A 52 31.21 8.93 26.88
C LEU A 52 30.37 9.85 26.00
N SER A 53 29.37 10.56 26.56
CA SER A 53 28.82 11.76 25.93
C SER A 53 29.64 12.99 26.33
N VAL A 54 29.52 14.11 25.62
CA VAL A 54 30.03 15.40 26.11
C VAL A 54 29.34 15.74 27.44
N GLY A 55 30.13 16.00 28.48
CA GLY A 55 29.68 16.23 29.86
C GLY A 55 29.74 14.99 30.77
N ASP A 56 29.71 13.77 30.23
CA ASP A 56 29.81 12.55 31.03
C ASP A 56 31.21 12.39 31.63
N SER A 57 31.28 11.81 32.84
CA SER A 57 32.53 11.39 33.48
C SER A 57 32.51 9.89 33.86
N ARG A 58 33.67 9.24 33.79
CA ARG A 58 33.90 7.85 34.25
C ARG A 58 35.27 7.71 34.90
N ASP A 59 35.37 6.84 35.90
CA ASP A 59 36.62 6.51 36.56
C ASP A 59 37.42 5.49 35.72
N LEU A 60 38.68 5.81 35.44
CA LEU A 60 39.63 4.90 34.81
C LEU A 60 40.56 4.31 35.85
N ASN A 61 40.73 2.99 35.79
CA ASN A 61 41.59 2.24 36.70
C ASN A 61 42.82 1.73 35.95
N ALA A 62 43.99 1.89 36.55
CA ALA A 62 45.23 1.31 36.10
C ALA A 62 45.96 0.68 37.29
N VAL A 63 46.64 -0.44 37.05
CA VAL A 63 47.48 -1.14 38.03
C VAL A 63 48.93 -1.06 37.59
N SER A 64 49.83 -0.93 38.56
CA SER A 64 51.28 -1.00 38.33
C SER A 64 51.84 -2.22 39.06
N LYS A 65 52.70 -2.99 38.38
CA LYS A 65 53.46 -4.07 39.03
C LYS A 65 54.69 -3.48 39.71
N LEU A 66 54.44 -2.79 40.83
CA LEU A 66 55.50 -2.27 41.70
C LEU A 66 56.23 -3.43 42.40
N SER A 67 57.55 -3.33 42.50
CA SER A 67 58.32 -4.18 43.42
C SER A 67 57.92 -3.87 44.88
N LYS A 68 58.25 -4.76 45.82
CA LYS A 68 58.01 -4.53 47.27
C LYS A 68 58.72 -3.27 47.82
N VAL A 69 59.61 -2.66 47.04
CA VAL A 69 60.31 -1.40 47.37
C VAL A 69 59.54 -0.19 46.85
N ALA A 70 59.12 -0.17 45.58
CA ALA A 70 58.46 1.00 44.97
C ALA A 70 57.08 1.34 45.59
N ALA A 71 56.37 0.34 46.15
CA ALA A 71 55.18 0.58 46.97
C ALA A 71 55.47 1.31 48.30
N LYS A 72 56.72 1.31 48.76
CA LYS A 72 57.19 1.96 50.01
C LYS A 72 57.68 3.40 49.77
N GLU A 73 57.93 3.76 48.51
CA GLU A 73 58.38 5.10 48.08
C GLU A 73 57.26 5.97 47.47
N GLY A 74 56.04 5.44 47.36
CA GLY A 74 54.86 6.24 46.97
C GLY A 74 54.76 6.56 45.48
N TRP A 75 55.20 5.66 44.60
CA TRP A 75 55.09 5.81 43.14
C TRP A 75 53.61 5.91 42.71
N VAL A 76 53.18 7.07 42.21
CA VAL A 76 51.81 7.34 41.76
C VAL A 76 51.68 7.13 40.25
N VAL A 77 50.65 6.39 39.81
CA VAL A 77 50.25 6.36 38.40
C VAL A 77 49.59 7.69 38.05
N ASN A 78 50.22 8.45 37.17
CA ASN A 78 49.73 9.73 36.68
C ASN A 78 48.88 9.53 35.42
N TRP A 79 48.03 10.51 35.13
CA TRP A 79 47.10 10.45 34.00
C TRP A 79 47.21 11.71 33.14
N LYS A 80 47.24 11.54 31.81
CA LYS A 80 47.15 12.63 30.84
C LYS A 80 46.27 12.22 29.65
N SER A 81 45.65 13.20 28.99
CA SER A 81 44.92 12.97 27.74
C SER A 81 45.80 13.35 26.55
N ALA A 82 45.76 12.55 25.49
CA ALA A 82 46.38 12.89 24.20
C ALA A 82 45.65 14.05 23.49
N ALA A 83 44.38 14.28 23.80
CA ALA A 83 43.59 15.40 23.27
C ALA A 83 42.64 15.93 24.35
N GLY A 84 43.16 16.82 25.21
CA GLY A 84 42.44 17.39 26.37
C GLY A 84 41.13 18.12 26.03
N THR A 85 40.96 18.55 24.78
CA THR A 85 39.75 19.18 24.24
C THR A 85 38.63 18.19 23.92
N VAL A 86 38.96 16.94 23.60
CA VAL A 86 38.01 15.83 23.33
C VAL A 86 37.62 15.16 24.64
N VAL A 87 38.63 14.75 25.43
CA VAL A 87 38.46 14.17 26.77
C VAL A 87 39.52 14.75 27.70
N SER A 88 39.14 15.24 28.88
CA SER A 88 40.09 15.54 29.95
C SER A 88 40.16 14.39 30.94
N VAL A 89 41.30 14.18 31.58
CA VAL A 89 41.44 13.24 32.70
C VAL A 89 41.99 13.97 33.93
N SER A 90 41.46 13.67 35.11
CA SER A 90 41.95 14.22 36.37
C SER A 90 43.17 13.44 36.89
N ALA A 91 43.89 13.99 37.86
CA ALA A 91 45.00 13.30 38.52
C ALA A 91 44.60 11.98 39.23
N ARG A 92 43.29 11.73 39.42
CA ARG A 92 42.75 10.47 39.98
C ARG A 92 42.24 9.49 38.92
N GLY A 93 42.45 9.76 37.62
CA GLY A 93 41.98 8.90 36.53
C GLY A 93 40.52 9.14 36.11
N VAL A 94 39.86 10.17 36.63
CA VAL A 94 38.48 10.49 36.22
C VAL A 94 38.50 11.14 34.83
N ALA A 95 37.99 10.45 33.81
CA ALA A 95 37.91 10.94 32.44
C ALA A 95 36.55 11.59 32.18
N THR A 96 36.55 12.81 31.63
CA THR A 96 35.36 13.62 31.32
C THR A 96 35.33 13.99 29.83
N GLY A 97 34.23 13.68 29.14
CA GLY A 97 34.03 14.04 27.75
C GLY A 97 33.79 15.55 27.57
N ARG A 98 34.48 16.19 26.62
CA ARG A 98 34.43 17.65 26.38
C ARG A 98 34.01 18.05 24.97
N SER A 99 34.43 17.32 23.95
CA SER A 99 33.96 17.50 22.57
C SER A 99 33.88 16.17 21.85
N GLY A 100 33.09 16.08 20.78
CA GLY A 100 32.98 14.85 20.00
C GLY A 100 34.29 14.45 19.34
N GLY A 101 34.64 13.18 19.40
CA GLY A 101 35.87 12.65 18.80
C GLY A 101 36.34 11.36 19.47
N SER A 102 37.59 10.98 19.21
CA SER A 102 38.27 9.88 19.88
C SER A 102 39.65 10.34 20.36
N ALA A 103 40.02 9.95 21.57
CA ALA A 103 41.28 10.34 22.18
C ALA A 103 41.81 9.23 23.09
N ALA A 104 43.12 9.03 23.11
CA ALA A 104 43.77 8.15 24.08
C ALA A 104 43.90 8.87 25.43
N VAL A 105 43.48 8.20 26.50
CA VAL A 105 43.85 8.57 27.87
C VAL A 105 45.01 7.67 28.29
N ILE A 106 46.05 8.29 28.84
CA ILE A 106 47.37 7.68 29.06
C ILE A 106 47.62 7.60 30.56
N ALA A 107 47.76 6.39 31.09
CA ALA A 107 48.31 6.12 32.41
C ALA A 107 49.84 6.05 32.31
N TYR A 108 50.58 6.70 33.21
CA TYR A 108 52.04 6.73 33.14
C TYR A 108 52.76 6.84 34.49
N THR A 109 53.99 6.34 34.52
CA THR A 109 55.04 6.65 35.49
C THR A 109 56.19 7.40 34.79
N THR A 110 57.31 7.62 35.47
CA THR A 110 58.52 8.22 34.90
C THR A 110 59.13 7.44 33.73
N LYS A 111 58.89 6.12 33.64
CA LYS A 111 59.51 5.23 32.65
C LYS A 111 58.55 4.34 31.84
N HIS A 112 57.29 4.19 32.26
CA HIS A 112 56.31 3.32 31.60
C HIS A 112 54.98 4.02 31.34
N THR A 113 54.31 3.65 30.23
CA THR A 113 52.98 4.17 29.85
C THR A 113 52.08 3.05 29.36
N ASP A 114 50.78 3.18 29.59
CA ASP A 114 49.74 2.40 28.90
C ASP A 114 48.55 3.30 28.55
N THR A 115 47.76 2.92 27.54
CA THR A 115 46.78 3.79 26.90
C THR A 115 45.42 3.13 26.71
N ILE A 116 44.37 3.84 27.04
CA ILE A 116 42.98 3.44 26.78
C ILE A 116 42.33 4.39 25.76
N PRO A 117 41.74 3.87 24.66
CA PRO A 117 40.93 4.69 23.76
C PRO A 117 39.61 5.07 24.44
N VAL A 118 39.28 6.37 24.41
CA VAL A 118 38.00 6.92 24.84
C VAL A 118 37.34 7.59 23.63
N LYS A 119 36.13 7.15 23.28
CA LYS A 119 35.28 7.80 22.27
C LYS A 119 34.31 8.74 22.99
N VAL A 120 34.25 9.99 22.56
CA VAL A 120 33.29 10.97 23.06
C VAL A 120 32.27 11.27 21.96
N ILE A 121 31.00 11.05 22.27
CA ILE A 121 29.87 11.33 21.38
C ILE A 121 29.48 12.80 21.58
N ALA A 122 29.47 13.58 20.49
CA ALA A 122 28.99 14.96 20.51
C ALA A 122 27.52 15.02 20.94
N SER A 123 27.15 16.07 21.67
CA SER A 123 25.73 16.38 21.91
C SER A 123 25.09 16.81 20.59
N GLN A 124 24.30 15.93 19.97
CA GLN A 124 23.56 16.23 18.74
C GLN A 124 22.31 17.05 19.10
N THR A 125 22.29 18.31 18.69
CA THR A 125 21.12 19.19 18.82
C THR A 125 20.17 18.98 17.65
N VAL A 126 18.86 19.06 17.91
CA VAL A 126 17.85 19.03 16.84
C VAL A 126 17.93 20.34 16.05
N ALA A 127 18.17 20.24 14.74
CA ALA A 127 18.19 21.37 13.82
C ALA A 127 16.99 21.35 12.84
N SER A 128 16.43 20.17 12.54
CA SER A 128 15.21 20.02 11.76
C SER A 128 14.32 18.89 12.27
N VAL A 129 13.01 19.02 12.02
CA VAL A 129 12.01 17.97 12.29
C VAL A 129 11.21 17.77 11.00
N THR A 130 11.17 16.54 10.50
CA THR A 130 10.33 16.14 9.36
C THR A 130 9.16 15.29 9.84
N VAL A 131 7.95 15.58 9.38
CA VAL A 131 6.72 14.84 9.75
C VAL A 131 6.16 14.15 8.51
N ALA A 132 5.82 12.86 8.65
CA ALA A 132 5.15 12.07 7.63
C ALA A 132 3.81 11.55 8.17
N ALA A 133 2.84 11.31 7.29
CA ALA A 133 1.56 10.70 7.61
C ALA A 133 1.40 9.39 6.84
N GLY A 134 0.74 8.38 7.43
CA GLY A 134 0.41 7.13 6.74
C GLY A 134 -0.54 7.36 5.55
N VAL A 135 -1.55 8.21 5.76
CA VAL A 135 -2.36 8.84 4.70
C VAL A 135 -2.64 10.31 5.06
N THR A 136 -2.71 11.17 4.03
CA THR A 136 -3.00 12.62 4.16
C THR A 136 -4.46 12.99 3.96
N THR A 137 -5.34 12.04 3.61
CA THR A 137 -6.78 12.26 3.48
C THR A 137 -7.56 11.16 4.21
N ILE A 138 -8.53 11.57 5.04
CA ILE A 138 -9.36 10.68 5.87
C ILE A 138 -10.83 11.16 5.87
N ALA A 139 -11.75 10.32 6.32
CA ALA A 139 -13.15 10.70 6.60
C ALA A 139 -13.33 11.08 8.10
N PRO A 140 -14.40 11.81 8.47
CA PRO A 140 -14.85 11.93 9.86
C PRO A 140 -14.94 10.55 10.54
N GLY A 141 -14.43 10.45 11.77
CA GLY A 141 -14.33 9.21 12.54
C GLY A 141 -13.19 8.26 12.13
N ALA A 142 -12.60 8.41 10.94
CA ALA A 142 -11.47 7.61 10.51
C ALA A 142 -10.15 8.13 11.10
N THR A 143 -9.11 7.28 11.14
CA THR A 143 -7.82 7.59 11.73
C THR A 143 -6.65 7.39 10.76
N THR A 144 -5.55 8.09 11.03
CA THR A 144 -4.25 7.95 10.34
C THR A 144 -3.14 8.17 11.37
N THR A 145 -1.96 7.60 11.19
CA THR A 145 -0.81 7.86 12.07
C THR A 145 0.15 8.87 11.43
N VAL A 146 0.73 9.73 12.26
CA VAL A 146 1.87 10.58 11.90
C VAL A 146 3.11 10.15 12.65
N THR A 147 4.26 10.22 11.98
CA THR A 147 5.58 9.97 12.57
C THR A 147 6.47 11.20 12.35
N ALA A 148 7.38 11.43 13.29
CA ALA A 148 8.32 12.55 13.24
C ALA A 148 9.75 12.03 13.37
N VAL A 149 10.67 12.65 12.63
CA VAL A 149 12.11 12.37 12.69
C VAL A 149 12.85 13.67 12.92
N ALA A 150 13.71 13.69 13.94
CA ALA A 150 14.57 14.81 14.27
C ALA A 150 15.96 14.59 13.68
N ARG A 151 16.53 15.62 13.06
CA ARG A 151 17.87 15.60 12.50
C ARG A 151 18.72 16.76 13.00
N ASP A 152 20.01 16.52 13.13
CA ASP A 152 21.00 17.55 13.47
C ASP A 152 21.34 18.44 12.25
N ALA A 153 22.24 19.40 12.45
CA ALA A 153 22.68 20.31 11.39
C ALA A 153 23.48 19.63 10.26
N GLY A 154 24.01 18.42 10.50
CA GLY A 154 24.64 17.56 9.49
C GLY A 154 23.66 16.62 8.78
N GLY A 155 22.38 16.63 9.15
CA GLY A 155 21.33 15.76 8.61
C GLY A 155 21.29 14.35 9.24
N ALA A 156 22.12 14.06 10.24
CA ALA A 156 22.09 12.80 10.98
C ALA A 156 20.85 12.72 11.88
N ILE A 157 20.32 11.51 12.12
CA ILE A 157 19.15 11.33 13.00
C ILE A 157 19.59 11.48 14.46
N VAL A 158 18.88 12.32 15.22
CA VAL A 158 19.09 12.47 16.65
C VAL A 158 18.28 11.38 17.39
N PRO A 159 18.91 10.37 18.01
CA PRO A 159 18.20 9.28 18.67
C PRO A 159 17.60 9.72 20.02
N GLY A 160 16.53 9.03 20.46
CA GLY A 160 15.92 9.26 21.78
C GLY A 160 15.10 10.55 21.93
N VAL A 161 14.85 11.27 20.83
CA VAL A 161 14.06 12.52 20.84
C VAL A 161 12.58 12.23 21.07
N ALA A 162 12.00 12.88 22.09
CA ALA A 162 10.56 12.93 22.30
C ALA A 162 9.92 14.06 21.49
N PHE A 163 8.75 13.79 20.90
CA PHE A 163 7.98 14.75 20.11
C PHE A 163 6.68 15.13 20.81
N SER A 164 6.33 16.41 20.75
CA SER A 164 4.98 16.89 21.07
C SER A 164 4.22 17.10 19.76
N PHE A 165 3.05 16.46 19.64
CA PHE A 165 2.16 16.61 18.49
C PHE A 165 1.03 17.59 18.80
N ALA A 166 0.66 18.42 17.82
CA ALA A 166 -0.45 19.35 17.92
C ALA A 166 -1.22 19.43 16.59
N SER A 167 -2.54 19.55 16.68
CA SER A 167 -3.39 19.88 15.54
C SER A 167 -3.65 21.39 15.51
N SER A 168 -3.57 22.00 14.33
CA SER A 168 -3.94 23.42 14.14
C SER A 168 -5.44 23.68 14.22
N ASN A 169 -6.29 22.66 14.13
CA ASN A 169 -7.73 22.75 14.34
C ASN A 169 -8.31 21.41 14.79
N SER A 170 -8.53 21.26 16.10
CA SER A 170 -9.09 20.04 16.71
C SER A 170 -10.54 19.74 16.32
N ALA A 171 -11.30 20.73 15.82
CA ALA A 171 -12.64 20.51 15.27
C ALA A 171 -12.61 19.90 13.87
N VAL A 172 -11.48 19.99 13.15
CA VAL A 172 -11.26 19.30 11.87
C VAL A 172 -10.64 17.92 12.12
N ALA A 173 -9.51 17.83 12.83
CA ALA A 173 -8.95 16.56 13.27
C ALA A 173 -8.18 16.70 14.60
N THR A 174 -8.29 15.71 15.48
CA THR A 174 -7.49 15.61 16.71
C THR A 174 -6.23 14.79 16.49
N VAL A 175 -5.23 14.91 17.37
CA VAL A 175 -4.02 14.07 17.36
C VAL A 175 -3.62 13.70 18.80
N THR A 176 -3.20 12.46 19.02
CA THR A 176 -2.72 11.97 20.32
C THR A 176 -1.21 12.20 20.50
N ALA A 177 -0.71 12.08 21.73
CA ALA A 177 0.73 12.12 22.02
C ALA A 177 1.54 11.03 21.29
N ALA A 178 0.90 9.92 20.89
CA ALA A 178 1.51 8.85 20.11
C ALA A 178 1.44 9.08 18.59
N GLY A 179 0.94 10.24 18.13
CA GLY A 179 0.81 10.57 16.70
C GLY A 179 -0.40 9.93 16.01
N LEU A 180 -1.40 9.41 16.74
CA LEU A 180 -2.65 8.95 16.12
C LEU A 180 -3.56 10.16 15.86
N VAL A 181 -3.87 10.43 14.59
CA VAL A 181 -4.77 11.49 14.14
C VAL A 181 -6.16 10.91 13.89
N THR A 182 -7.22 11.61 14.33
CA THR A 182 -8.62 11.22 14.11
C THR A 182 -9.37 12.35 13.44
N GLY A 183 -10.03 12.08 12.31
CA GLY A 183 -10.88 13.05 11.61
C GLY A 183 -12.15 13.34 12.42
N VAL A 184 -12.54 14.60 12.54
CA VAL A 184 -13.71 15.06 13.30
C VAL A 184 -14.76 15.67 12.38
N ALA A 185 -14.40 16.69 11.61
CA ALA A 185 -15.27 17.34 10.63
C ALA A 185 -14.47 17.74 9.39
N ALA A 186 -15.16 17.97 8.27
CA ALA A 186 -14.49 18.23 7.01
C ALA A 186 -13.71 19.56 6.98
N GLY A 187 -12.55 19.53 6.34
CA GLY A 187 -11.59 20.63 6.26
C GLY A 187 -10.16 20.11 6.13
N THR A 188 -9.21 21.02 5.93
CA THR A 188 -7.76 20.68 5.95
C THR A 188 -7.12 21.28 7.18
N VAL A 189 -6.25 20.50 7.83
CA VAL A 189 -5.58 20.86 9.08
C VAL A 189 -4.12 20.43 9.05
N ALA A 190 -3.21 21.30 9.50
CA ALA A 190 -1.81 20.94 9.71
C ALA A 190 -1.64 20.23 11.06
N ILE A 191 -0.99 19.07 11.04
CA ILE A 191 -0.51 18.35 12.22
C ILE A 191 0.98 18.65 12.37
N LYS A 192 1.32 19.32 13.47
CA LYS A 192 2.67 19.79 13.80
C LYS A 192 3.33 18.83 14.80
N ALA A 193 4.60 18.51 14.61
CA ALA A 193 5.44 17.85 15.60
C ALA A 193 6.57 18.78 16.03
N THR A 194 6.83 18.90 17.34
CA THR A 194 7.85 19.78 17.90
C THR A 194 8.77 19.01 18.85
N ALA A 195 10.09 19.20 18.70
CA ALA A 195 11.13 18.64 19.54
C ALA A 195 12.23 19.70 19.78
N SER A 196 12.62 19.91 21.04
CA SER A 196 13.65 20.89 21.44
C SER A 196 13.47 22.30 20.84
N GLY A 197 12.21 22.74 20.70
CA GLY A 197 11.84 24.03 20.10
C GLY A 197 11.77 24.05 18.57
N VAL A 198 12.30 23.04 17.89
CA VAL A 198 12.26 22.90 16.42
C VAL A 198 11.02 22.11 16.01
N SER A 199 10.39 22.46 14.89
CA SER A 199 9.14 21.83 14.46
C SER A 199 9.03 21.59 12.96
N GLY A 200 8.34 20.50 12.60
CA GLY A 200 7.85 20.21 11.25
C GLY A 200 6.35 19.98 11.27
N GLN A 201 5.72 19.88 10.08
CA GLN A 201 4.28 19.65 9.97
C GLN A 201 3.91 18.87 8.70
N VAL A 202 2.74 18.24 8.73
CA VAL A 202 2.09 17.58 7.58
C VAL A 202 0.62 17.99 7.52
N SER A 203 0.08 18.20 6.31
CA SER A 203 -1.34 18.53 6.13
C SER A 203 -2.20 17.27 6.04
N ILE A 204 -3.27 17.22 6.81
CA ILE A 204 -4.31 16.19 6.79
C ILE A 204 -5.62 16.83 6.31
N THR A 205 -6.26 16.23 5.32
CA THR A 205 -7.59 16.66 4.84
C THR A 205 -8.64 15.67 5.32
N VAL A 206 -9.64 16.17 6.03
CA VAL A 206 -10.84 15.42 6.39
C VAL A 206 -11.90 15.74 5.34
N GLN A 207 -12.38 14.72 4.62
CA GLN A 207 -13.41 14.88 3.60
C GLN A 207 -14.76 14.37 4.12
N SER A 208 -15.82 15.19 3.98
CA SER A 208 -17.18 14.75 4.31
C SER A 208 -17.54 13.49 3.53
N VAL A 209 -17.94 12.43 4.23
CA VAL A 209 -18.76 11.38 3.63
C VAL A 209 -20.16 11.95 3.43
N ILE A 210 -20.40 12.54 2.25
CA ILE A 210 -21.69 13.14 1.90
C ILE A 210 -22.64 11.99 1.55
N THR A 211 -23.24 11.41 2.59
CA THR A 211 -24.24 10.36 2.44
C THR A 211 -25.43 10.92 1.67
N SER A 212 -25.79 10.22 0.60
CA SER A 212 -27.00 10.50 -0.14
C SER A 212 -28.21 10.19 0.78
N PRO A 213 -29.28 11.00 0.81
CA PRO A 213 -30.39 10.82 1.76
C PRO A 213 -31.05 9.46 1.53
N PRO A 214 -31.36 8.65 2.57
CA PRO A 214 -31.73 7.24 2.41
C PRO A 214 -32.77 7.04 1.29
N PRO A 215 -32.59 6.04 0.41
CA PRO A 215 -33.45 5.88 -0.76
C PRO A 215 -34.90 5.70 -0.34
N SER A 216 -35.85 6.25 -1.11
CA SER A 216 -37.26 6.16 -0.73
C SER A 216 -37.91 4.83 -1.14
N SER A 217 -37.12 3.90 -1.68
CA SER A 217 -37.49 2.51 -1.92
C SER A 217 -37.62 1.73 -0.62
N SER A 218 -38.73 0.99 -0.46
CA SER A 218 -38.95 0.07 0.66
C SER A 218 -38.19 -1.25 0.56
N PHE A 219 -37.53 -1.53 -0.57
CA PHE A 219 -36.76 -2.75 -0.81
C PHE A 219 -35.29 -2.61 -0.42
N ALA A 220 -34.67 -3.72 -0.01
CA ALA A 220 -33.35 -3.74 0.61
C ALA A 220 -32.23 -3.31 -0.36
N LEU A 221 -31.34 -2.45 0.15
CA LEU A 221 -30.08 -2.08 -0.50
C LEU A 221 -29.07 -3.24 -0.52
N PRO A 222 -28.02 -3.15 -1.37
CA PRO A 222 -26.90 -4.08 -1.36
C PRO A 222 -26.20 -4.20 0.01
N ALA A 223 -25.84 -5.41 0.40
CA ALA A 223 -24.81 -5.64 1.41
C ALA A 223 -23.41 -5.25 0.85
N LEU A 224 -22.64 -4.49 1.63
CA LEU A 224 -21.26 -4.15 1.27
C LEU A 224 -20.31 -5.35 1.44
N PRO A 225 -19.18 -5.40 0.71
CA PRO A 225 -18.15 -6.42 0.87
C PRO A 225 -17.48 -6.39 2.25
N GLN A 226 -17.07 -7.56 2.73
CA GLN A 226 -16.11 -7.69 3.83
C GLN A 226 -14.69 -7.31 3.34
N THR A 227 -14.26 -6.09 3.63
CA THR A 227 -12.97 -5.55 3.17
C THR A 227 -11.76 -6.23 3.83
N ILE A 228 -10.73 -6.52 3.04
CA ILE A 228 -9.44 -7.00 3.56
C ILE A 228 -8.58 -5.80 3.98
N SER A 229 -8.01 -5.87 5.17
CA SER A 229 -6.90 -5.00 5.59
C SER A 229 -5.62 -5.80 5.73
N VAL A 230 -4.53 -5.32 5.12
CA VAL A 230 -3.17 -5.86 5.29
C VAL A 230 -2.18 -4.73 5.59
N SER A 231 -1.16 -5.04 6.38
CA SER A 231 -0.01 -4.16 6.67
C SER A 231 1.25 -4.75 6.04
N TYR A 232 2.20 -3.90 5.66
CA TYR A 232 3.46 -4.39 5.09
C TYR A 232 4.19 -5.25 6.14
N PRO A 233 4.57 -6.50 5.81
CA PRO A 233 5.06 -7.45 6.78
C PRO A 233 6.41 -7.04 7.36
N GLN A 234 6.61 -7.36 8.64
CA GLN A 234 7.95 -7.35 9.23
C GLN A 234 8.67 -8.63 8.84
N VAL A 235 9.92 -8.49 8.41
CA VAL A 235 10.80 -9.63 8.12
C VAL A 235 11.32 -10.17 9.46
N THR A 236 11.04 -11.43 9.74
CA THR A 236 11.41 -12.13 10.98
C THR A 236 12.31 -13.34 10.74
N GLY A 237 12.40 -13.79 9.48
CA GLY A 237 13.23 -14.90 9.03
C GLY A 237 14.49 -14.44 8.29
N LYS A 238 14.90 -15.23 7.31
CA LYS A 238 16.13 -15.05 6.54
C LYS A 238 15.93 -14.09 5.36
N SER A 239 16.90 -13.19 5.15
CA SER A 239 17.06 -12.44 3.91
C SER A 239 17.84 -13.27 2.87
N TRP A 240 17.16 -13.67 1.80
CA TRP A 240 17.77 -14.31 0.63
C TRP A 240 18.17 -13.23 -0.39
N LEU A 241 19.44 -12.84 -0.38
CA LEU A 241 19.99 -11.93 -1.39
C LEU A 241 20.26 -12.70 -2.69
N VAL A 242 19.42 -12.48 -3.70
CA VAL A 242 19.49 -13.17 -5.00
C VAL A 242 20.38 -12.37 -5.96
N LYS A 243 21.12 -13.06 -6.83
CA LYS A 243 21.92 -12.47 -7.91
C LYS A 243 21.29 -12.75 -9.28
N ALA A 244 21.64 -11.94 -10.26
CA ALA A 244 21.30 -12.23 -11.65
C ALA A 244 21.92 -13.58 -12.06
N GLY A 245 21.11 -14.48 -12.62
CA GLY A 245 21.52 -15.84 -12.97
C GLY A 245 21.33 -16.90 -11.88
N ASP A 246 20.98 -16.52 -10.65
CA ASP A 246 20.63 -17.50 -9.61
C ASP A 246 19.33 -18.25 -9.95
N ASN A 247 19.23 -19.50 -9.48
CA ASN A 247 18.01 -20.29 -9.61
C ASN A 247 16.93 -19.82 -8.61
N LEU A 248 16.17 -18.81 -9.03
CA LEU A 248 15.07 -18.23 -8.25
C LEU A 248 14.04 -19.28 -7.79
N GLN A 249 13.71 -20.28 -8.61
CA GLN A 249 12.75 -21.32 -8.21
C GLN A 249 13.26 -22.15 -7.03
N SER A 250 14.56 -22.46 -6.98
CA SER A 250 15.18 -23.15 -5.84
C SER A 250 15.06 -22.33 -4.55
N ILE A 251 15.18 -21.00 -4.64
CA ILE A 251 15.03 -20.08 -3.51
C ILE A 251 13.56 -20.00 -3.06
N LEU A 252 12.61 -19.87 -3.99
CA LEU A 252 11.17 -19.95 -3.71
C LEU A 252 10.79 -21.27 -3.01
N ASN A 253 11.40 -22.38 -3.43
CA ASN A 253 11.19 -23.70 -2.82
C ASN A 253 11.76 -23.78 -1.39
N GLN A 254 12.89 -23.14 -1.11
CA GLN A 254 13.56 -23.18 0.20
C GLN A 254 13.05 -22.16 1.23
N ALA A 255 12.56 -21.00 0.80
CA ALA A 255 12.15 -19.91 1.70
C ALA A 255 11.06 -20.34 2.71
N GLN A 256 11.10 -19.80 3.92
CA GLN A 256 10.19 -20.10 5.02
C GLN A 256 9.35 -18.89 5.43
N ARG A 257 8.32 -19.11 6.25
CA ARG A 257 7.47 -18.04 6.81
C ARG A 257 8.33 -17.02 7.56
N GLY A 258 8.18 -15.73 7.23
CA GLY A 258 8.97 -14.63 7.78
C GLY A 258 10.21 -14.26 6.96
N ASP A 259 10.62 -15.06 5.98
CA ASP A 259 11.74 -14.77 5.08
C ASP A 259 11.42 -13.63 4.10
N GLU A 260 12.48 -12.96 3.62
CA GLU A 260 12.43 -12.11 2.43
C GLU A 260 13.37 -12.64 1.33
N ILE A 261 12.96 -12.45 0.08
CA ILE A 261 13.69 -12.77 -1.14
C ILE A 261 13.93 -11.44 -1.84
N VAL A 262 15.18 -10.99 -1.81
CA VAL A 262 15.61 -9.68 -2.28
C VAL A 262 16.23 -9.84 -3.67
N LEU A 263 15.53 -9.34 -4.67
CA LEU A 263 15.92 -9.41 -6.08
C LEU A 263 16.53 -8.07 -6.53
N PRO A 264 17.64 -8.08 -7.29
CA PRO A 264 18.31 -6.85 -7.71
C PRO A 264 17.53 -6.14 -8.84
N ALA A 265 17.32 -4.84 -8.68
CA ALA A 265 16.69 -4.00 -9.68
C ALA A 265 17.42 -4.06 -11.04
N GLY A 266 16.65 -4.09 -12.13
CA GLY A 266 17.15 -4.24 -13.49
C GLY A 266 17.57 -5.68 -13.89
N ALA A 267 17.74 -6.60 -12.94
CA ALA A 267 18.01 -8.00 -13.26
C ALA A 267 16.77 -8.69 -13.86
N THR A 268 16.99 -9.57 -14.84
CA THR A 268 15.92 -10.33 -15.50
C THR A 268 16.05 -11.81 -15.17
N PHE A 269 14.99 -12.36 -14.57
CA PHE A 269 14.80 -13.79 -14.31
C PHE A 269 13.81 -14.31 -15.36
N THR A 270 14.32 -15.04 -16.34
CA THR A 270 13.51 -15.58 -17.44
C THR A 270 12.99 -16.97 -17.07
N GLY A 271 11.68 -17.18 -17.21
CA GLY A 271 11.05 -18.49 -16.98
C GLY A 271 9.63 -18.38 -16.43
N SER A 272 9.17 -19.47 -15.83
CA SER A 272 7.87 -19.58 -15.17
C SER A 272 8.08 -19.98 -13.72
N PHE A 273 7.69 -19.11 -12.78
CA PHE A 273 7.99 -19.28 -11.37
C PHE A 273 6.74 -19.72 -10.58
N VAL A 274 6.87 -20.82 -9.86
CA VAL A 274 5.84 -21.35 -8.96
C VAL A 274 6.09 -20.83 -7.56
N LEU A 275 5.12 -20.13 -6.98
CA LEU A 275 4.99 -19.95 -5.53
C LEU A 275 4.47 -21.26 -4.94
N PRO A 276 5.26 -22.01 -4.15
CA PRO A 276 4.80 -23.27 -3.57
C PRO A 276 3.95 -23.04 -2.31
N ALA A 277 3.14 -24.05 -1.98
CA ALA A 277 2.55 -24.16 -0.66
C ALA A 277 3.63 -24.33 0.42
N LYS A 278 3.39 -23.75 1.58
CA LYS A 278 4.28 -23.77 2.75
C LYS A 278 3.46 -24.09 3.98
N SER A 279 4.07 -24.76 4.95
CA SER A 279 3.45 -25.03 6.25
C SER A 279 2.98 -23.74 6.93
N GLY A 280 1.82 -23.80 7.58
CA GLY A 280 1.18 -22.63 8.19
C GLY A 280 0.61 -21.62 7.18
N THR A 281 0.07 -20.52 7.69
CA THR A 281 -0.60 -19.46 6.92
C THR A 281 0.15 -18.13 7.03
N SER A 282 -0.40 -17.04 6.50
CA SER A 282 0.16 -15.70 6.69
C SER A 282 0.24 -15.29 8.18
N ALA A 283 -0.56 -15.92 9.06
CA ALA A 283 -0.52 -15.69 10.51
C ALA A 283 0.80 -16.19 11.14
N ASN A 284 1.52 -17.10 10.48
CA ASN A 284 2.86 -17.55 10.88
C ASN A 284 3.98 -16.67 10.33
N GLY A 285 3.66 -15.63 9.55
CA GLY A 285 4.61 -14.77 8.85
C GLY A 285 4.41 -14.83 7.33
N TRP A 286 4.60 -13.68 6.67
CA TRP A 286 4.59 -13.60 5.21
C TRP A 286 5.93 -14.04 4.63
N ILE A 287 5.94 -14.50 3.38
CA ILE A 287 7.17 -14.60 2.59
C ILE A 287 7.17 -13.43 1.60
N VAL A 288 8.19 -12.57 1.68
CA VAL A 288 8.25 -11.32 0.93
C VAL A 288 9.17 -11.48 -0.27
N ILE A 289 8.69 -11.24 -1.49
CA ILE A 289 9.54 -11.05 -2.67
C ILE A 289 9.60 -9.56 -2.95
N ARG A 290 10.80 -8.96 -2.97
CA ARG A 290 10.95 -7.52 -3.20
C ARG A 290 12.19 -7.12 -3.98
N SER A 291 12.14 -5.92 -4.56
CA SER A 291 13.32 -5.22 -5.08
C SER A 291 14.33 -4.88 -3.96
N ASP A 292 15.62 -4.86 -4.30
CA ASP A 292 16.69 -4.27 -3.48
C ASP A 292 16.54 -2.73 -3.40
N ARG A 293 15.91 -2.10 -4.39
CA ARG A 293 15.56 -0.66 -4.44
C ARG A 293 14.17 -0.34 -3.88
N GLN A 294 13.62 -1.20 -3.02
CA GLN A 294 12.29 -1.02 -2.41
C GLN A 294 12.06 0.34 -1.74
N SER A 295 13.11 0.96 -1.17
CA SER A 295 13.07 2.28 -0.53
C SER A 295 13.10 3.46 -1.51
N SER A 296 13.40 3.21 -2.78
CA SER A 296 13.37 4.21 -3.87
C SER A 296 12.07 4.17 -4.67
N LEU A 297 11.26 3.13 -4.49
CA LEU A 297 9.89 3.09 -5.02
C LEU A 297 8.97 4.04 -4.24
N PRO A 298 7.83 4.47 -4.82
CA PRO A 298 6.82 5.24 -4.11
C PRO A 298 6.40 4.56 -2.80
N PRO A 299 6.07 5.34 -1.75
CA PRO A 299 5.55 4.77 -0.51
C PRO A 299 4.20 4.10 -0.77
N ARG A 300 3.91 3.02 -0.02
CA ARG A 300 2.60 2.33 -0.10
C ARG A 300 1.45 3.32 0.14
N GLY A 301 0.36 3.18 -0.61
CA GLY A 301 -0.66 4.20 -0.83
C GLY A 301 -0.38 5.09 -2.06
N THR A 302 0.80 4.98 -2.68
CA THR A 302 1.16 5.67 -3.93
C THR A 302 1.48 4.64 -5.01
N ARG A 303 0.79 4.74 -6.14
CA ARG A 303 0.89 3.82 -7.26
C ARG A 303 2.23 3.93 -7.99
N VAL A 304 2.78 2.80 -8.44
CA VAL A 304 3.89 2.79 -9.42
C VAL A 304 3.42 3.16 -10.82
N THR A 305 4.39 3.45 -11.69
CA THR A 305 4.19 3.73 -13.12
C THR A 305 5.34 3.10 -13.90
N PRO A 306 5.25 2.94 -15.24
CA PRO A 306 6.34 2.40 -16.05
C PRO A 306 7.70 3.12 -15.86
N ALA A 307 7.70 4.40 -15.48
CA ALA A 307 8.92 5.15 -15.14
C ALA A 307 9.72 4.56 -13.96
N HIS A 308 9.09 3.73 -13.12
CA HIS A 308 9.72 3.06 -11.98
C HIS A 308 10.32 1.70 -12.33
N ALA A 309 10.17 1.20 -13.57
CA ALA A 309 10.64 -0.13 -13.99
C ALA A 309 12.15 -0.35 -13.74
N ALA A 310 12.97 0.69 -13.88
CA ALA A 310 14.41 0.62 -13.59
C ALA A 310 14.75 0.35 -12.11
N LEU A 311 13.78 0.50 -11.20
CA LEU A 311 13.90 0.19 -9.77
C LEU A 311 13.37 -1.22 -9.44
N MET A 312 12.96 -2.01 -10.43
CA MET A 312 12.34 -3.32 -10.24
C MET A 312 13.19 -4.45 -10.84
N PRO A 313 13.24 -5.63 -10.20
CA PRO A 313 13.63 -6.88 -10.85
C PRO A 313 12.53 -7.29 -11.85
N LYS A 314 12.90 -8.05 -12.88
CA LYS A 314 11.97 -8.54 -13.91
C LYS A 314 11.79 -10.05 -13.83
N LEU A 315 10.54 -10.52 -13.79
CA LEU A 315 10.17 -11.92 -14.03
C LEU A 315 9.58 -12.01 -15.45
N MET A 316 10.32 -12.60 -16.38
CA MET A 316 9.96 -12.59 -17.81
C MET A 316 9.50 -13.96 -18.31
N ALA A 317 8.25 -14.05 -18.74
CA ALA A 317 7.70 -15.22 -19.43
C ALA A 317 8.20 -15.26 -20.89
N ASN A 318 9.07 -16.21 -21.20
CA ASN A 318 9.57 -16.48 -22.57
C ASN A 318 8.82 -17.61 -23.29
N THR A 319 7.72 -18.08 -22.71
CA THR A 319 6.81 -19.09 -23.29
C THR A 319 5.37 -18.65 -22.99
N VAL A 320 4.37 -19.44 -23.39
CA VAL A 320 2.96 -19.17 -23.05
C VAL A 320 2.59 -19.52 -21.59
N ALA A 321 3.54 -20.03 -20.80
CA ALA A 321 3.35 -20.30 -19.38
C ALA A 321 3.53 -19.02 -18.53
N PRO A 322 2.76 -18.85 -17.43
CA PRO A 322 2.81 -17.64 -16.60
C PRO A 322 4.21 -17.29 -16.10
N ALA A 323 4.55 -16.00 -16.03
CA ALA A 323 5.79 -15.57 -15.37
C ALA A 323 5.75 -15.93 -13.88
N LEU A 324 4.57 -15.81 -13.26
CA LEU A 324 4.33 -16.16 -11.86
C LEU A 324 3.02 -16.93 -11.70
N MET A 325 3.07 -18.08 -11.02
CA MET A 325 1.90 -18.90 -10.72
C MET A 325 1.95 -19.48 -9.30
N THR A 326 0.80 -19.80 -8.73
CA THR A 326 0.70 -20.48 -7.43
C THR A 326 0.49 -21.98 -7.59
N ALA A 327 1.14 -22.80 -6.76
CA ALA A 327 0.71 -24.18 -6.56
C ALA A 327 -0.65 -24.24 -5.82
N ALA A 328 -1.35 -25.37 -5.86
CA ALA A 328 -2.56 -25.58 -5.06
C ALA A 328 -2.29 -25.35 -3.56
N ALA A 329 -3.27 -24.77 -2.84
CA ALA A 329 -3.20 -24.41 -1.42
C ALA A 329 -2.04 -23.46 -1.03
N THR A 330 -1.43 -22.77 -2.00
CA THR A 330 -0.38 -21.76 -1.73
C THR A 330 -0.94 -20.61 -0.90
N SER A 331 -0.19 -20.15 0.11
CA SER A 331 -0.62 -18.99 0.88
C SER A 331 0.50 -18.14 1.45
N GLY A 332 0.17 -16.91 1.88
CA GLY A 332 1.03 -16.02 2.67
C GLY A 332 2.24 -15.47 1.91
N TRP A 333 2.03 -15.02 0.67
CA TRP A 333 3.07 -14.45 -0.21
C TRP A 333 2.80 -12.97 -0.49
N TRP A 334 3.83 -12.13 -0.31
CA TRP A 334 3.78 -10.70 -0.58
C TRP A 334 4.81 -10.36 -1.67
N ILE A 335 4.36 -9.87 -2.82
CA ILE A 335 5.21 -9.50 -3.96
C ILE A 335 5.18 -7.98 -4.08
N SER A 336 6.33 -7.34 -3.86
CA SER A 336 6.46 -5.90 -3.70
C SER A 336 7.48 -5.30 -4.67
N GLY A 337 7.07 -4.38 -5.54
CA GLY A 337 8.01 -3.67 -6.40
C GLY A 337 8.71 -4.54 -7.44
N VAL A 338 7.98 -5.46 -8.08
CA VAL A 338 8.47 -6.41 -9.09
C VAL A 338 7.81 -6.13 -10.44
N GLU A 339 8.60 -6.14 -11.51
CA GLU A 339 8.13 -6.14 -12.89
C GLU A 339 7.88 -7.59 -13.34
N MET A 340 6.72 -7.86 -13.92
CA MET A 340 6.34 -9.16 -14.50
C MET A 340 5.91 -8.91 -15.93
N LEU A 341 6.56 -9.54 -16.90
CA LEU A 341 6.34 -9.24 -18.31
C LEU A 341 6.36 -10.46 -19.23
N VAL A 342 5.68 -10.36 -20.37
CA VAL A 342 5.87 -11.26 -21.51
C VAL A 342 7.11 -10.83 -22.29
N ASP A 343 7.95 -11.78 -22.71
CA ASP A 343 9.06 -11.52 -23.64
C ASP A 343 8.49 -10.92 -24.94
N PRO A 344 8.91 -9.72 -25.37
CA PRO A 344 8.34 -9.04 -26.54
C PRO A 344 8.58 -9.77 -27.87
N ARG A 345 9.39 -10.83 -27.87
CA ARG A 345 9.61 -11.73 -29.02
C ARG A 345 8.59 -12.87 -29.10
N LEU A 346 7.77 -13.07 -28.06
CA LEU A 346 6.73 -14.10 -28.05
C LEU A 346 5.53 -13.67 -28.90
N THR A 347 5.32 -14.35 -30.02
CA THR A 347 4.19 -14.12 -30.94
C THR A 347 2.96 -14.98 -30.61
N ALA A 348 3.15 -16.05 -29.85
CA ALA A 348 2.08 -16.93 -29.40
C ALA A 348 1.19 -16.26 -28.34
N ILE A 349 -0.09 -16.64 -28.31
CA ILE A 349 -1.06 -16.10 -27.35
C ILE A 349 -0.72 -16.54 -25.93
N HIS A 350 -0.53 -15.57 -25.04
CA HIS A 350 -0.24 -15.79 -23.63
C HIS A 350 -1.54 -15.73 -22.82
N TYR A 351 -1.97 -16.82 -22.19
CA TYR A 351 -3.32 -16.93 -21.60
C TYR A 351 -3.48 -16.28 -20.20
N GLY A 352 -2.39 -16.10 -19.46
CA GLY A 352 -2.39 -15.39 -18.18
C GLY A 352 -0.98 -15.18 -17.64
N LEU A 353 -0.52 -13.94 -17.49
CA LEU A 353 0.85 -13.60 -17.10
C LEU A 353 1.14 -13.88 -15.62
N VAL A 354 0.20 -13.54 -14.75
CA VAL A 354 0.19 -13.90 -13.34
C VAL A 354 -1.07 -14.72 -13.05
N THR A 355 -0.93 -15.96 -12.57
CA THR A 355 -2.07 -16.85 -12.29
C THR A 355 -2.13 -17.23 -10.81
N LEU A 356 -3.06 -16.60 -10.10
CA LEU A 356 -3.31 -16.82 -8.67
C LEU A 356 -4.49 -17.79 -8.56
N GLY A 357 -4.21 -19.05 -8.23
CA GLY A 357 -5.18 -20.14 -8.32
C GLY A 357 -5.43 -20.65 -9.74
N GLU A 358 -6.13 -21.77 -9.81
CA GLU A 358 -6.44 -22.49 -11.06
C GLU A 358 -7.91 -22.27 -11.44
N GLY A 359 -8.13 -21.89 -12.70
CA GLY A 359 -9.48 -21.70 -13.27
C GLY A 359 -10.03 -22.93 -13.99
N SER A 360 -9.42 -24.08 -13.76
CA SER A 360 -9.61 -25.34 -14.48
C SER A 360 -10.10 -26.45 -13.54
N SER A 361 -10.32 -27.65 -14.08
CA SER A 361 -10.66 -28.87 -13.31
C SER A 361 -9.59 -29.30 -12.28
N LYS A 362 -8.44 -28.62 -12.22
CA LYS A 362 -7.42 -28.82 -11.17
C LYS A 362 -7.79 -28.20 -9.82
N GLN A 363 -8.75 -27.27 -9.77
CA GLN A 363 -9.20 -26.60 -8.55
C GLN A 363 -10.72 -26.74 -8.43
N THR A 364 -11.14 -27.81 -7.76
CA THR A 364 -12.55 -28.22 -7.56
C THR A 364 -12.98 -28.22 -6.10
N SER A 365 -12.08 -27.85 -5.18
CA SER A 365 -12.34 -27.73 -3.74
C SER A 365 -11.76 -26.43 -3.18
N LEU A 366 -12.47 -25.81 -2.22
CA LEU A 366 -11.96 -24.67 -1.45
C LEU A 366 -10.61 -24.95 -0.77
N SER A 367 -10.33 -26.20 -0.37
CA SER A 367 -9.04 -26.58 0.22
C SER A 367 -7.85 -26.50 -0.74
N SER A 368 -8.10 -26.46 -2.05
CA SER A 368 -7.06 -26.30 -3.09
C SER A 368 -6.81 -24.85 -3.50
N VAL A 369 -7.68 -23.92 -3.09
CA VAL A 369 -7.63 -22.50 -3.46
C VAL A 369 -6.43 -21.81 -2.78
N PRO A 370 -5.54 -21.15 -3.53
CA PRO A 370 -4.49 -20.31 -2.96
C PRO A 370 -5.08 -19.06 -2.29
N PHE A 371 -4.53 -18.64 -1.15
CA PHE A 371 -5.10 -17.56 -0.33
C PHE A 371 -4.03 -16.68 0.34
N ASP A 372 -4.36 -15.48 0.81
CA ASP A 372 -3.40 -14.55 1.43
C ASP A 372 -2.24 -14.22 0.48
N LEU A 373 -2.57 -13.53 -0.61
CA LEU A 373 -1.65 -13.15 -1.67
C LEU A 373 -1.71 -11.63 -1.86
N VAL A 374 -0.55 -10.98 -1.93
CA VAL A 374 -0.47 -9.51 -2.10
C VAL A 374 0.43 -9.18 -3.29
N LEU A 375 -0.10 -8.41 -4.24
CA LEU A 375 0.64 -7.71 -5.28
C LEU A 375 0.66 -6.21 -4.91
N ASP A 376 1.81 -5.72 -4.45
CA ASP A 376 2.05 -4.37 -3.93
C ASP A 376 3.02 -3.65 -4.87
N ARG A 377 2.62 -2.51 -5.45
CA ARG A 377 3.49 -1.68 -6.31
C ARG A 377 4.17 -2.48 -7.43
N THR A 378 3.45 -3.45 -8.01
CA THR A 378 3.92 -4.28 -9.13
C THR A 378 3.67 -3.62 -10.48
N TYR A 379 4.51 -3.94 -11.46
CA TYR A 379 4.31 -3.55 -12.85
C TYR A 379 4.14 -4.81 -13.70
N ILE A 380 2.94 -5.06 -14.22
CA ILE A 380 2.57 -6.33 -14.88
C ILE A 380 2.14 -6.00 -16.31
N HIS A 381 2.83 -6.50 -17.33
CA HIS A 381 2.48 -6.12 -18.70
C HIS A 381 2.76 -7.15 -19.80
N GLY A 382 1.94 -7.05 -20.86
CA GLY A 382 2.24 -7.67 -22.15
C GLY A 382 3.36 -6.92 -22.90
N ALA A 383 3.42 -7.15 -24.20
CA ALA A 383 4.18 -6.31 -25.12
C ALA A 383 3.20 -5.54 -26.02
N THR A 384 3.56 -4.33 -26.44
CA THR A 384 2.68 -3.43 -27.22
C THR A 384 2.12 -4.04 -28.51
N ASN A 385 2.85 -4.98 -29.13
CA ASN A 385 2.41 -5.74 -30.31
C ASN A 385 2.16 -7.24 -30.01
N GLY A 386 2.23 -7.64 -28.74
CA GLY A 386 2.02 -9.01 -28.28
C GLY A 386 0.55 -9.35 -28.04
N GLN A 387 0.29 -10.61 -27.70
CA GLN A 387 -1.06 -11.09 -27.39
C GLN A 387 -1.11 -11.68 -25.98
N LEU A 388 -1.70 -10.92 -25.05
CA LEU A 388 -1.86 -11.30 -23.65
C LEU A 388 -3.35 -11.28 -23.29
N ILE A 389 -3.92 -12.45 -22.99
CA ILE A 389 -5.32 -12.58 -22.62
C ILE A 389 -5.57 -11.99 -21.22
N ARG A 390 -4.69 -12.23 -20.25
CA ARG A 390 -4.85 -11.74 -18.87
C ARG A 390 -3.54 -11.27 -18.27
N CYS A 391 -3.50 -10.07 -17.72
CA CYS A 391 -2.40 -9.67 -16.84
C CYS A 391 -2.47 -10.46 -15.52
N VAL A 392 -3.65 -10.53 -14.87
CA VAL A 392 -3.90 -11.38 -13.70
C VAL A 392 -5.12 -12.27 -13.91
N ALA A 393 -4.94 -13.58 -13.77
CA ALA A 393 -6.03 -14.53 -13.51
C ALA A 393 -6.19 -14.72 -11.99
N LEU A 394 -7.36 -14.34 -11.47
CA LEU A 394 -7.66 -14.17 -10.05
C LEU A 394 -8.65 -15.25 -9.58
N ASN A 395 -8.14 -16.47 -9.42
CA ASN A 395 -8.88 -17.65 -8.95
C ASN A 395 -8.45 -18.05 -7.51
N SER A 396 -8.02 -17.08 -6.71
CA SER A 396 -7.55 -17.23 -5.33
C SER A 396 -8.59 -16.76 -4.30
N ALA A 397 -8.24 -16.80 -3.01
CA ALA A 397 -9.00 -16.17 -1.92
C ALA A 397 -8.14 -15.09 -1.24
N ARG A 398 -8.76 -14.24 -0.39
CA ARG A 398 -8.09 -13.18 0.40
C ARG A 398 -6.91 -12.49 -0.33
N THR A 399 -7.17 -11.97 -1.54
CA THR A 399 -6.09 -11.44 -2.40
C THR A 399 -6.17 -9.93 -2.52
N VAL A 400 -5.00 -9.28 -2.41
CA VAL A 400 -4.84 -7.82 -2.53
C VAL A 400 -3.99 -7.52 -3.77
N ILE A 401 -4.48 -6.63 -4.61
CA ILE A 401 -3.76 -6.03 -5.74
C ILE A 401 -3.85 -4.52 -5.53
N GLU A 402 -2.76 -3.90 -5.11
CA GLU A 402 -2.75 -2.48 -4.79
C GLU A 402 -1.51 -1.73 -5.25
N ASP A 403 -1.69 -0.43 -5.44
CA ASP A 403 -0.66 0.52 -5.88
C ASP A 403 0.08 0.10 -7.16
N SER A 404 -0.50 -0.81 -7.96
CA SER A 404 0.15 -1.50 -9.08
C SER A 404 -0.28 -0.94 -10.44
N TYR A 405 0.45 -1.33 -11.49
CA TYR A 405 0.20 -0.89 -12.86
C TYR A 405 0.16 -2.11 -13.80
N LEU A 406 -1.00 -2.37 -14.39
CA LEU A 406 -1.27 -3.48 -15.30
C LEU A 406 -1.56 -2.94 -16.70
N GLN A 407 -0.79 -3.30 -17.74
CA GLN A 407 -1.00 -2.81 -19.11
C GLN A 407 -0.71 -3.83 -20.22
N ASP A 408 -1.04 -3.46 -21.45
CA ASP A 408 -0.88 -4.30 -22.65
C ASP A 408 -1.56 -5.67 -22.51
N CYS A 409 -2.66 -5.72 -21.73
CA CYS A 409 -3.49 -6.90 -21.51
C CYS A 409 -4.51 -7.04 -22.66
N HIS A 410 -4.02 -7.28 -23.87
CA HIS A 410 -4.81 -7.25 -25.11
C HIS A 410 -4.49 -8.38 -26.10
N ALA A 411 -5.47 -8.71 -26.95
CA ALA A 411 -5.31 -9.55 -28.13
C ALA A 411 -6.39 -9.25 -29.18
N LYS A 412 -6.21 -9.73 -30.41
CA LYS A 412 -7.20 -9.60 -31.51
C LYS A 412 -8.11 -10.82 -31.53
N GLY A 413 -9.43 -10.63 -31.44
CA GLY A 413 -10.42 -11.70 -31.52
C GLY A 413 -10.64 -12.48 -30.22
N TYR A 414 -10.16 -11.98 -29.08
CA TYR A 414 -10.28 -12.66 -27.78
C TYR A 414 -10.77 -11.74 -26.66
N ASP A 415 -11.46 -12.36 -25.70
CA ASP A 415 -11.88 -11.78 -24.43
C ASP A 415 -10.65 -11.57 -23.54
N THR A 416 -10.16 -10.32 -23.46
CA THR A 416 -8.92 -9.97 -22.76
C THR A 416 -9.15 -9.02 -21.59
N GLN A 417 -8.43 -9.21 -20.49
CA GLN A 417 -8.69 -8.52 -19.22
C GLN A 417 -7.39 -8.09 -18.51
N ALA A 418 -7.42 -6.97 -17.78
CA ALA A 418 -6.35 -6.68 -16.83
C ALA A 418 -6.44 -7.64 -15.63
N ILE A 419 -7.65 -7.85 -15.10
CA ILE A 419 -7.94 -8.78 -14.00
C ILE A 419 -9.22 -9.57 -14.35
N ALA A 420 -9.15 -10.90 -14.31
CA ALA A 420 -10.35 -11.75 -14.42
C ALA A 420 -10.35 -12.89 -13.41
N GLY A 421 -11.47 -13.11 -12.71
CA GLY A 421 -11.63 -14.19 -11.73
C GLY A 421 -12.95 -14.93 -11.88
N TRP A 422 -12.93 -16.27 -11.83
CA TRP A 422 -14.14 -17.08 -12.01
C TRP A 422 -14.22 -18.31 -11.09
N ASN A 423 -13.09 -18.81 -10.59
CA ASN A 423 -13.01 -20.01 -9.76
C ASN A 423 -12.40 -19.76 -8.36
N GLY A 424 -12.29 -18.49 -7.94
CA GLY A 424 -11.83 -18.09 -6.61
C GLY A 424 -12.95 -17.42 -5.81
N PRO A 425 -13.09 -17.70 -4.49
CA PRO A 425 -14.21 -17.23 -3.68
C PRO A 425 -14.10 -15.77 -3.22
N GLY A 426 -12.91 -15.15 -3.31
CA GLY A 426 -12.61 -13.89 -2.63
C GLY A 426 -12.28 -14.08 -1.14
N PRO A 427 -12.35 -13.03 -0.30
CA PRO A 427 -12.51 -11.62 -0.67
C PRO A 427 -11.38 -11.13 -1.59
N TYR A 428 -11.62 -10.00 -2.25
CA TYR A 428 -10.64 -9.32 -3.11
C TYR A 428 -10.57 -7.83 -2.82
N ARG A 429 -9.35 -7.30 -2.80
CA ARG A 429 -9.07 -5.86 -2.71
C ARG A 429 -8.25 -5.43 -3.92
N ILE A 430 -8.88 -4.67 -4.83
CA ILE A 430 -8.28 -4.12 -6.05
C ILE A 430 -8.28 -2.59 -5.88
N VAL A 431 -7.21 -2.04 -5.31
CA VAL A 431 -7.21 -0.63 -4.85
C VAL A 431 -6.02 0.17 -5.34
N ASN A 432 -6.28 1.37 -5.86
CA ASN A 432 -5.27 2.31 -6.32
C ASN A 432 -4.36 1.79 -7.46
N ASN A 433 -4.91 1.03 -8.41
CA ASN A 433 -4.16 0.52 -9.56
C ASN A 433 -4.42 1.30 -10.85
N THR A 434 -3.50 1.22 -11.81
CA THR A 434 -3.78 1.53 -13.23
C THR A 434 -4.00 0.20 -13.94
N LEU A 435 -5.11 0.05 -14.66
CA LEU A 435 -5.53 -1.19 -15.29
C LEU A 435 -5.87 -0.91 -16.76
N ALA A 436 -5.15 -1.54 -17.69
CA ALA A 436 -5.35 -1.41 -19.13
C ALA A 436 -5.49 -2.75 -19.86
N GLY A 437 -6.73 -3.25 -19.92
CA GLY A 437 -7.16 -4.36 -20.77
C GLY A 437 -8.01 -3.92 -21.97
N ALA A 438 -8.06 -4.75 -23.02
CA ALA A 438 -8.83 -4.45 -24.22
C ALA A 438 -10.28 -4.95 -24.15
N GLY A 439 -10.52 -6.25 -23.91
CA GLY A 439 -11.85 -6.86 -23.88
C GLY A 439 -12.74 -6.34 -22.76
N GLU A 440 -12.69 -6.98 -21.60
CA GLU A 440 -13.35 -6.58 -20.35
C GLU A 440 -12.26 -6.19 -19.33
N ASN A 441 -12.08 -4.91 -19.02
CA ASN A 441 -10.91 -4.48 -18.23
C ASN A 441 -10.80 -5.21 -16.87
N ILE A 442 -11.91 -5.33 -16.16
CA ILE A 442 -12.07 -6.22 -14.99
C ILE A 442 -13.30 -7.11 -15.23
N MET A 443 -13.19 -8.42 -14.96
CA MET A 443 -14.29 -9.37 -15.15
C MET A 443 -14.42 -10.36 -14.00
N PHE A 444 -15.66 -10.66 -13.59
CA PHE A 444 -15.95 -11.77 -12.68
C PHE A 444 -16.97 -12.77 -13.25
N GLY A 445 -16.57 -14.04 -13.33
CA GLY A 445 -17.20 -15.08 -14.14
C GLY A 445 -16.58 -15.16 -15.54
N GLY A 446 -17.34 -15.62 -16.55
CA GLY A 446 -16.83 -15.82 -17.91
C GLY A 446 -16.39 -17.26 -18.22
N GLY A 447 -16.09 -18.03 -17.18
CA GLY A 447 -16.19 -19.49 -17.16
C GLY A 447 -17.04 -19.91 -15.96
N ASP A 448 -17.59 -21.12 -16.00
CA ASP A 448 -18.28 -21.69 -14.84
C ASP A 448 -17.25 -22.10 -13.77
N PRO A 449 -17.49 -21.86 -12.47
CA PRO A 449 -16.58 -22.30 -11.41
C PRO A 449 -16.50 -23.83 -11.35
N GLY A 450 -15.28 -24.36 -11.22
CA GLY A 450 -15.04 -25.78 -10.96
C GLY A 450 -15.31 -26.19 -9.50
N ILE A 451 -15.40 -25.23 -8.58
CA ILE A 451 -15.78 -25.46 -7.18
C ILE A 451 -17.32 -25.35 -7.04
N PRO A 452 -18.02 -26.42 -6.58
CA PRO A 452 -19.47 -26.39 -6.39
C PRO A 452 -19.95 -25.27 -5.46
N ASN A 453 -21.05 -24.62 -5.83
CA ASN A 453 -21.67 -23.51 -5.09
C ASN A 453 -20.79 -22.26 -4.91
N LEU A 454 -19.65 -22.16 -5.61
CA LEU A 454 -18.78 -20.98 -5.51
C LEU A 454 -19.39 -19.77 -6.23
N VAL A 455 -19.47 -18.66 -5.50
CA VAL A 455 -19.79 -17.33 -6.03
C VAL A 455 -18.68 -16.39 -5.57
N PRO A 456 -17.84 -15.85 -6.48
CA PRO A 456 -16.80 -14.89 -6.13
C PRO A 456 -17.42 -13.71 -5.39
N GLY A 457 -16.87 -13.34 -4.23
CA GLY A 457 -17.51 -12.31 -3.43
C GLY A 457 -16.59 -11.49 -2.56
N ASP A 458 -17.20 -10.52 -1.88
CA ASP A 458 -16.51 -9.57 -0.99
C ASP A 458 -15.40 -8.81 -1.74
N ILE A 459 -15.83 -8.12 -2.80
CA ILE A 459 -14.97 -7.51 -3.82
C ILE A 459 -14.94 -5.99 -3.66
N GLU A 460 -13.78 -5.44 -3.29
CA GLU A 460 -13.52 -4.00 -3.18
C GLU A 460 -12.70 -3.52 -4.39
N ILE A 461 -13.29 -2.67 -5.25
CA ILE A 461 -12.64 -2.04 -6.41
C ILE A 461 -12.64 -0.53 -6.18
N ARG A 462 -11.51 0.06 -5.75
CA ARG A 462 -11.49 1.49 -5.38
C ARG A 462 -10.27 2.26 -5.85
N ARG A 463 -10.48 3.54 -6.18
CA ARG A 463 -9.42 4.50 -6.54
C ARG A 463 -8.53 4.06 -7.72
N ASN A 464 -9.01 3.15 -8.56
CA ASN A 464 -8.29 2.69 -9.75
C ASN A 464 -8.50 3.65 -10.93
N TYR A 465 -7.53 3.72 -11.84
CA TYR A 465 -7.75 4.14 -13.22
C TYR A 465 -7.94 2.89 -14.07
N VAL A 466 -9.12 2.71 -14.65
CA VAL A 466 -9.48 1.53 -15.44
C VAL A 466 -9.80 1.99 -16.86
N TYR A 467 -8.92 1.69 -17.81
CA TYR A 467 -9.02 2.32 -19.14
C TYR A 467 -8.64 1.43 -20.31
N THR A 468 -9.14 1.75 -21.48
CA THR A 468 -8.63 1.17 -22.73
C THR A 468 -8.11 2.31 -23.61
N PRO A 469 -6.81 2.35 -23.93
CA PRO A 469 -6.21 3.42 -24.74
C PRO A 469 -6.94 3.65 -26.08
N ALA A 470 -7.19 4.93 -26.40
CA ALA A 470 -7.85 5.35 -27.64
C ALA A 470 -7.21 4.74 -28.90
N GLY A 471 -5.87 4.67 -28.93
CA GLY A 471 -5.11 4.09 -30.04
C GLY A 471 -5.28 2.58 -30.24
N TRP A 472 -5.96 1.87 -29.34
CA TRP A 472 -6.28 0.46 -29.51
C TRP A 472 -7.54 0.24 -30.36
N LYS A 473 -8.34 1.28 -30.66
CA LYS A 473 -9.55 1.14 -31.50
C LYS A 473 -9.18 0.65 -32.91
N GLY A 474 -9.79 -0.46 -33.31
CA GLY A 474 -9.48 -1.14 -34.58
C GLY A 474 -8.22 -2.01 -34.53
N VAL A 475 -7.36 -1.86 -33.52
CA VAL A 475 -6.16 -2.68 -33.31
C VAL A 475 -6.53 -3.94 -32.52
N TRP A 476 -7.04 -3.79 -31.29
CA TRP A 476 -7.40 -4.90 -30.39
C TRP A 476 -8.91 -4.99 -30.19
N THR A 477 -9.39 -6.17 -29.82
CA THR A 477 -10.84 -6.39 -29.63
C THR A 477 -11.31 -5.78 -28.32
N LYS A 478 -12.18 -4.77 -28.42
CA LYS A 478 -12.83 -4.11 -27.29
C LYS A 478 -14.20 -4.70 -26.99
N LYS A 479 -14.56 -4.78 -25.71
CA LYS A 479 -15.95 -4.94 -25.27
C LYS A 479 -16.39 -3.84 -24.29
N ASN A 480 -15.96 -3.92 -23.04
CA ASN A 480 -16.44 -3.07 -21.93
C ASN A 480 -15.33 -2.81 -20.91
N LEU A 481 -15.63 -2.08 -19.84
CA LEU A 481 -14.66 -1.76 -18.78
C LEU A 481 -14.85 -2.61 -17.52
N PHE A 482 -16.07 -3.08 -17.26
CA PHE A 482 -16.40 -4.00 -16.19
C PHE A 482 -17.54 -4.95 -16.59
N GLU A 483 -17.37 -6.26 -16.42
CA GLU A 483 -18.42 -7.26 -16.64
C GLU A 483 -18.60 -8.24 -15.46
N THR A 484 -19.85 -8.53 -15.12
CA THR A 484 -20.22 -9.62 -14.19
C THR A 484 -20.97 -10.73 -14.91
N LYS A 485 -20.71 -11.98 -14.49
CA LYS A 485 -21.57 -13.15 -14.76
C LYS A 485 -21.86 -13.97 -13.49
N ASN A 486 -20.95 -13.93 -12.51
CA ASN A 486 -21.11 -14.56 -11.20
C ASN A 486 -20.40 -13.74 -10.11
N VAL A 487 -21.13 -13.07 -9.22
CA VAL A 487 -20.61 -12.25 -8.09
C VAL A 487 -21.57 -12.14 -6.91
N GLN A 488 -21.04 -11.86 -5.72
CA GLN A 488 -21.79 -11.39 -4.55
C GLN A 488 -21.05 -10.30 -3.77
N ARG A 489 -21.73 -9.27 -3.26
CA ARG A 489 -21.16 -8.21 -2.41
C ARG A 489 -19.96 -7.51 -3.07
N VAL A 490 -20.25 -6.59 -3.99
CA VAL A 490 -19.26 -5.83 -4.76
C VAL A 490 -19.38 -4.34 -4.46
N LEU A 491 -18.27 -3.68 -4.13
CA LEU A 491 -18.17 -2.21 -4.02
C LEU A 491 -17.21 -1.66 -5.07
N ILE A 492 -17.73 -0.85 -5.98
CA ILE A 492 -16.97 -0.11 -6.99
C ILE A 492 -17.04 1.37 -6.62
N GLU A 493 -15.99 1.90 -5.98
CA GLU A 493 -16.01 3.25 -5.42
C GLU A 493 -14.78 4.13 -5.70
N GLY A 494 -15.03 5.37 -6.13
CA GLY A 494 -13.98 6.38 -6.27
C GLY A 494 -13.01 6.11 -7.42
N ASN A 495 -13.40 5.34 -8.43
CA ASN A 495 -12.57 5.01 -9.59
C ASN A 495 -12.83 5.97 -10.77
N VAL A 496 -11.91 5.97 -11.74
CA VAL A 496 -12.13 6.55 -13.06
C VAL A 496 -12.14 5.41 -14.09
N PHE A 497 -13.23 5.28 -14.82
CA PHE A 497 -13.44 4.31 -15.91
C PHE A 497 -13.46 5.06 -17.25
N ASP A 498 -12.58 4.69 -18.19
CA ASP A 498 -12.29 5.50 -19.39
C ASP A 498 -12.09 4.66 -20.66
N GLY A 499 -12.86 4.91 -21.72
CA GLY A 499 -12.63 4.30 -23.03
C GLY A 499 -13.41 2.99 -23.26
N SER A 500 -14.62 3.13 -23.80
CA SER A 500 -15.39 2.01 -24.39
C SER A 500 -16.00 2.39 -25.74
N TRP A 501 -16.05 1.44 -26.67
CA TRP A 501 -16.63 1.66 -28.00
C TRP A 501 -17.17 0.35 -28.55
N GLN A 502 -18.07 0.45 -29.52
CA GLN A 502 -18.61 -0.69 -30.23
C GLN A 502 -17.52 -1.39 -31.05
N ASP A 503 -17.37 -2.68 -30.79
CA ASP A 503 -16.46 -3.61 -31.44
C ASP A 503 -16.96 -5.05 -31.15
N GLY A 504 -16.29 -5.83 -30.28
CA GLY A 504 -16.73 -7.16 -29.84
C GLY A 504 -17.96 -7.17 -28.93
N GLN A 505 -18.41 -6.00 -28.45
CA GLN A 505 -19.72 -5.73 -27.87
C GLN A 505 -20.19 -4.33 -28.29
N VAL A 506 -21.40 -3.93 -27.93
CA VAL A 506 -22.03 -2.65 -28.35
C VAL A 506 -21.52 -1.39 -27.62
N GLY A 507 -20.39 -1.47 -26.91
CA GLY A 507 -19.67 -0.31 -26.37
C GLY A 507 -20.12 0.22 -25.00
N TYR A 508 -20.84 -0.58 -24.20
CA TYR A 508 -21.12 -0.24 -22.79
C TYR A 508 -19.82 -0.09 -21.98
N ALA A 509 -19.81 0.82 -21.00
CA ALA A 509 -18.77 0.86 -19.98
C ALA A 509 -18.94 -0.30 -18.99
N PHE A 510 -20.18 -0.56 -18.56
CA PHE A 510 -20.52 -1.60 -17.59
C PHE A 510 -21.53 -2.60 -18.17
N VAL A 511 -21.25 -3.89 -18.03
CA VAL A 511 -22.20 -4.98 -18.36
C VAL A 511 -22.46 -5.81 -17.10
N LEU A 512 -23.62 -5.62 -16.50
CA LEU A 512 -24.01 -6.28 -15.26
C LEU A 512 -25.04 -7.36 -15.59
N LYS A 513 -24.65 -8.63 -15.47
CA LYS A 513 -25.51 -9.79 -15.77
C LYS A 513 -25.23 -11.00 -14.89
N VAL A 514 -26.12 -11.99 -15.03
CA VAL A 514 -25.98 -13.37 -14.52
C VAL A 514 -25.97 -14.34 -15.69
N ALA A 515 -25.03 -15.29 -15.69
CA ALA A 515 -24.95 -16.34 -16.70
C ALA A 515 -24.44 -17.67 -16.12
N ASN A 516 -25.01 -18.78 -16.59
CA ASN A 516 -24.43 -20.12 -16.52
C ASN A 516 -23.72 -20.34 -17.86
N GLN A 517 -22.42 -20.07 -17.95
CA GLN A 517 -21.75 -19.83 -19.24
C GLN A 517 -21.61 -21.12 -20.09
N SER A 518 -21.48 -22.27 -19.45
CA SER A 518 -21.24 -23.56 -20.11
C SER A 518 -22.12 -24.69 -19.57
N GLY A 519 -23.08 -24.38 -18.70
CA GLY A 519 -24.06 -25.32 -18.17
C GLY A 519 -23.78 -25.81 -16.74
N ALA A 520 -22.55 -25.67 -16.26
CA ALA A 520 -22.12 -26.24 -14.98
C ALA A 520 -22.48 -25.38 -13.76
N CYS A 521 -22.67 -24.07 -13.92
CA CYS A 521 -22.95 -23.14 -12.81
C CYS A 521 -24.44 -22.84 -12.64
N THR A 522 -25.23 -23.84 -12.20
CA THR A 522 -26.67 -23.67 -11.97
C THR A 522 -27.00 -22.73 -10.79
N TRP A 523 -26.03 -22.46 -9.92
CA TRP A 523 -26.11 -21.58 -8.74
C TRP A 523 -25.57 -20.16 -8.98
N CYS A 524 -24.96 -19.87 -10.13
CA CYS A 524 -24.38 -18.54 -10.42
C CYS A 524 -25.41 -17.41 -10.20
N THR A 525 -24.93 -16.28 -9.71
CA THR A 525 -25.78 -15.13 -9.35
C THR A 525 -25.00 -13.82 -9.45
N ALA A 526 -25.68 -12.68 -9.46
CA ALA A 526 -25.04 -11.36 -9.35
C ALA A 526 -25.82 -10.54 -8.32
N THR A 527 -25.37 -10.61 -7.07
CA THR A 527 -26.11 -10.02 -5.94
C THR A 527 -25.29 -8.99 -5.19
N ASP A 528 -25.96 -7.98 -4.64
CA ASP A 528 -25.38 -6.99 -3.74
C ASP A 528 -24.23 -6.18 -4.40
N ILE A 529 -24.56 -5.43 -5.45
CA ILE A 529 -23.58 -4.62 -6.20
C ILE A 529 -23.82 -3.13 -5.90
N THR A 530 -22.80 -2.44 -5.41
CA THR A 530 -22.79 -0.98 -5.19
C THR A 530 -21.76 -0.32 -6.10
N ILE A 531 -22.20 0.58 -6.97
CA ILE A 531 -21.36 1.39 -7.86
C ILE A 531 -21.55 2.85 -7.48
N ARG A 532 -20.57 3.47 -6.83
CA ARG A 532 -20.72 4.85 -6.34
C ARG A 532 -19.49 5.74 -6.41
N ASN A 533 -19.70 7.05 -6.48
CA ASN A 533 -18.63 8.05 -6.44
C ASN A 533 -17.57 7.86 -7.55
N ASN A 534 -17.92 7.26 -8.69
CA ASN A 534 -17.00 7.05 -9.82
C ASN A 534 -17.18 8.12 -10.90
N ILE A 535 -16.13 8.35 -11.69
CA ILE A 535 -16.23 9.00 -13.01
C ILE A 535 -16.20 7.90 -14.06
N ILE A 536 -17.16 7.89 -14.97
CA ILE A 536 -17.30 6.93 -16.07
C ILE A 536 -17.42 7.73 -17.34
N ARG A 537 -16.42 7.67 -18.22
CA ARG A 537 -16.34 8.57 -19.36
C ARG A 537 -15.89 7.90 -20.64
N ASN A 538 -16.10 8.61 -21.75
CA ASN A 538 -15.59 8.24 -23.07
C ASN A 538 -16.04 6.82 -23.45
N ALA A 539 -17.35 6.59 -23.45
CA ALA A 539 -17.93 5.27 -23.69
C ALA A 539 -19.09 5.31 -24.71
N GLY A 540 -19.23 4.29 -25.54
CA GLY A 540 -20.36 4.16 -26.48
C GLY A 540 -21.72 4.09 -25.80
N ALA A 541 -21.78 3.53 -24.60
CA ALA A 541 -22.94 3.50 -23.71
C ALA A 541 -22.51 3.39 -22.24
N GLY A 542 -23.40 3.71 -21.29
CA GLY A 542 -23.13 3.67 -19.85
C GLY A 542 -23.26 2.26 -19.26
N PHE A 543 -24.46 1.90 -18.80
CA PHE A 543 -24.75 0.64 -18.10
C PHE A 543 -25.73 -0.26 -18.87
N GLY A 544 -25.32 -1.50 -19.15
CA GLY A 544 -26.22 -2.59 -19.55
C GLY A 544 -26.53 -3.48 -18.34
N ILE A 545 -27.81 -3.60 -17.97
CA ILE A 545 -28.28 -4.33 -16.80
C ILE A 545 -29.23 -5.45 -17.27
N THR A 546 -28.84 -6.69 -17.04
CA THR A 546 -29.56 -7.88 -17.50
C THR A 546 -29.81 -8.81 -16.33
N GLY A 547 -31.08 -8.95 -15.91
CA GLY A 547 -31.47 -9.80 -14.78
C GLY A 547 -31.08 -11.26 -14.98
N ARG A 548 -31.37 -11.79 -16.17
CA ARG A 548 -31.00 -13.14 -16.62
C ARG A 548 -30.50 -13.08 -18.06
N GLU A 549 -29.42 -13.77 -18.40
CA GLU A 549 -28.98 -13.85 -19.81
C GLU A 549 -29.98 -14.67 -20.66
N GLY A 550 -30.92 -13.98 -21.32
CA GLY A 550 -32.05 -14.59 -22.02
C GLY A 550 -31.71 -15.36 -23.31
N SER A 551 -30.50 -15.18 -23.86
CA SER A 551 -30.00 -15.91 -25.03
C SER A 551 -29.17 -17.15 -24.66
N ASN A 552 -29.04 -17.46 -23.37
CA ASN A 552 -28.19 -18.55 -22.90
C ASN A 552 -28.91 -19.90 -23.06
N THR A 553 -28.26 -20.87 -23.70
CA THR A 553 -28.77 -22.25 -23.88
C THR A 553 -28.85 -23.03 -22.57
N TYR A 554 -28.23 -22.53 -21.50
CA TYR A 554 -28.22 -23.10 -20.16
C TYR A 554 -28.97 -22.17 -19.19
N PRO A 555 -30.31 -22.29 -19.11
CA PRO A 555 -31.12 -21.42 -18.26
C PRO A 555 -30.73 -21.53 -16.78
N ILE A 556 -30.45 -20.39 -16.15
CA ILE A 556 -30.05 -20.30 -14.75
C ILE A 556 -31.17 -19.81 -13.83
N GLY A 557 -31.28 -20.30 -12.59
CA GLY A 557 -32.33 -19.88 -11.65
C GLY A 557 -32.07 -18.51 -11.00
N GLY A 558 -30.79 -18.14 -10.84
CA GLY A 558 -30.39 -16.85 -10.26
C GLY A 558 -30.73 -15.65 -11.14
N LEU A 559 -30.98 -14.50 -10.50
CA LEU A 559 -31.21 -13.21 -11.13
C LEU A 559 -30.26 -12.17 -10.56
N LEU A 560 -29.92 -11.15 -11.35
CA LEU A 560 -29.26 -9.95 -10.85
C LEU A 560 -30.16 -9.31 -9.79
N ASN A 561 -29.67 -9.13 -8.57
CA ASN A 561 -30.48 -8.72 -7.43
C ASN A 561 -29.74 -7.73 -6.52
N ARG A 562 -30.44 -6.71 -6.00
CA ARG A 562 -29.88 -5.66 -5.13
C ARG A 562 -28.69 -4.98 -5.81
N LEU A 563 -29.02 -4.06 -6.72
CA LEU A 563 -28.05 -3.21 -7.44
C LEU A 563 -28.28 -1.75 -7.07
N LEU A 564 -27.23 -1.07 -6.61
CA LEU A 564 -27.21 0.35 -6.33
C LEU A 564 -26.20 1.04 -7.24
N ILE A 565 -26.67 1.96 -8.09
CA ILE A 565 -25.83 2.85 -8.89
C ILE A 565 -26.11 4.27 -8.40
N GLU A 566 -25.18 4.87 -7.65
CA GLU A 566 -25.39 6.21 -7.08
C GLU A 566 -24.20 7.14 -7.10
N GLN A 567 -24.44 8.45 -7.08
CA GLN A 567 -23.36 9.44 -6.95
C GLN A 567 -22.26 9.29 -8.02
N ASN A 568 -22.56 8.78 -9.22
CA ASN A 568 -21.58 8.69 -10.30
C ASN A 568 -21.72 9.87 -11.27
N ILE A 569 -20.57 10.32 -11.80
CA ILE A 569 -20.52 11.17 -12.99
C ILE A 569 -20.34 10.23 -14.17
N VAL A 570 -21.29 10.27 -15.11
CA VAL A 570 -21.18 9.60 -16.40
C VAL A 570 -21.12 10.69 -17.47
N GLU A 571 -20.10 10.73 -18.31
CA GLU A 571 -19.86 11.85 -19.24
C GLU A 571 -19.29 11.38 -20.59
N ASN A 572 -19.33 12.25 -21.60
CA ASN A 572 -18.82 11.99 -22.96
C ASN A 572 -19.34 10.68 -23.58
N ILE A 573 -20.59 10.30 -23.29
CA ILE A 573 -21.20 9.11 -23.87
C ILE A 573 -21.51 9.34 -25.36
N ASN A 574 -21.27 8.30 -26.18
CA ASN A 574 -21.43 8.28 -27.63
C ASN A 574 -20.81 9.50 -28.35
N THR A 575 -19.56 9.81 -28.02
CA THR A 575 -18.88 11.05 -28.46
C THR A 575 -17.50 10.74 -29.06
N GLY A 576 -17.16 11.39 -30.18
CA GLY A 576 -15.86 11.23 -30.84
C GLY A 576 -15.63 9.80 -31.34
N ILE A 577 -14.52 9.16 -30.95
CA ILE A 577 -14.26 7.75 -31.27
C ILE A 577 -15.07 6.77 -30.40
N TYR A 578 -15.68 7.23 -29.31
CA TYR A 578 -16.33 6.39 -28.31
C TYR A 578 -17.80 6.19 -28.65
N THR A 579 -18.05 5.55 -29.79
CA THR A 579 -19.39 5.32 -30.37
C THR A 579 -19.95 3.96 -29.99
N GLY A 580 -21.27 3.82 -29.85
CA GLY A 580 -21.93 2.52 -29.65
C GLY A 580 -23.45 2.62 -29.53
N ASP A 581 -24.04 1.80 -28.66
CA ASP A 581 -25.50 1.69 -28.44
C ASP A 581 -26.18 3.02 -27.99
N ALA A 582 -25.39 4.01 -27.57
CA ALA A 582 -25.79 5.37 -27.23
C ALA A 582 -26.90 5.45 -26.16
N ARG A 583 -26.76 4.65 -25.10
CA ARG A 583 -27.69 4.58 -23.96
C ARG A 583 -26.97 4.87 -22.66
N LEU A 584 -27.56 5.66 -21.76
CA LEU A 584 -26.98 5.87 -20.42
C LEU A 584 -27.24 4.65 -19.53
N VAL A 585 -28.48 4.15 -19.52
CA VAL A 585 -28.89 2.91 -18.87
C VAL A 585 -29.77 2.09 -19.81
N SER A 586 -29.54 0.78 -19.88
CA SER A 586 -30.43 -0.20 -20.49
C SER A 586 -30.73 -1.31 -19.49
N ILE A 587 -32.01 -1.64 -19.30
CA ILE A 587 -32.45 -2.64 -18.30
C ILE A 587 -33.38 -3.67 -18.93
N MET A 588 -33.13 -4.96 -18.65
CA MET A 588 -33.86 -6.09 -19.22
C MET A 588 -33.81 -7.36 -18.35
N GLN A 589 -34.61 -8.34 -18.74
CA GLN A 589 -34.65 -9.72 -18.25
C GLN A 589 -34.88 -9.83 -16.74
N ASN A 590 -35.80 -9.01 -16.23
CA ASN A 590 -36.30 -9.02 -14.86
C ASN A 590 -35.21 -8.90 -13.76
N ALA A 591 -34.33 -7.90 -13.86
CA ALA A 591 -33.42 -7.56 -12.76
C ALA A 591 -34.21 -7.20 -11.49
N GLN A 592 -33.71 -7.53 -10.30
CA GLN A 592 -34.44 -7.38 -9.05
C GLN A 592 -33.85 -6.32 -8.11
N ASN A 593 -34.71 -5.52 -7.48
CA ASN A 593 -34.34 -4.55 -6.44
C ASN A 593 -33.22 -3.61 -6.92
N VAL A 594 -33.49 -2.90 -8.03
CA VAL A 594 -32.52 -2.02 -8.71
C VAL A 594 -32.79 -0.57 -8.34
N THR A 595 -31.79 0.10 -7.77
CA THR A 595 -31.83 1.52 -7.40
C THR A 595 -30.76 2.29 -8.16
N ILE A 596 -31.17 3.24 -8.99
CA ILE A 596 -30.29 4.16 -9.71
C ILE A 596 -30.61 5.57 -9.24
N ARG A 597 -29.69 6.21 -8.52
CA ARG A 597 -30.02 7.45 -7.80
C ARG A 597 -28.92 8.48 -7.70
N SER A 598 -29.27 9.77 -7.76
CA SER A 598 -28.30 10.87 -7.62
C SER A 598 -27.06 10.73 -8.50
N ASN A 599 -27.23 10.31 -9.76
CA ASN A 599 -26.15 10.30 -10.75
C ASN A 599 -26.29 11.52 -11.66
N THR A 600 -25.16 12.05 -12.14
CA THR A 600 -25.14 13.03 -13.24
C THR A 600 -24.66 12.31 -14.48
N MET A 601 -25.53 12.11 -15.48
CA MET A 601 -25.24 11.31 -16.67
C MET A 601 -25.43 12.14 -17.95
N THR A 602 -24.34 12.60 -18.54
CA THR A 602 -24.33 13.52 -19.68
C THR A 602 -23.81 12.86 -20.96
N ALA A 603 -24.44 13.22 -22.06
CA ALA A 603 -24.01 12.93 -23.41
C ALA A 603 -24.08 14.24 -24.20
N PRO A 604 -22.92 14.81 -24.63
CA PRO A 604 -22.89 15.96 -25.51
C PRO A 604 -23.08 15.57 -26.99
N GLY A 605 -22.78 14.31 -27.35
CA GLY A 605 -23.09 13.72 -28.65
C GLY A 605 -24.54 13.22 -28.76
N ALA A 606 -24.84 12.55 -29.88
CA ALA A 606 -26.15 11.94 -30.09
C ALA A 606 -26.40 10.79 -29.10
N LEU A 607 -27.45 10.90 -28.29
CA LEU A 607 -27.89 9.87 -27.35
C LEU A 607 -29.24 9.30 -27.80
N ASN A 608 -29.42 7.97 -27.72
CA ASN A 608 -30.70 7.32 -28.02
C ASN A 608 -31.67 7.42 -26.82
N GLN A 609 -31.26 6.93 -25.64
CA GLN A 609 -32.07 6.92 -24.42
C GLN A 609 -31.24 7.23 -23.17
N PHE A 610 -31.85 7.87 -22.16
CA PHE A 610 -31.29 7.87 -20.80
C PHE A 610 -31.69 6.61 -20.01
N VAL A 611 -32.90 6.07 -20.23
CA VAL A 611 -33.29 4.73 -19.77
C VAL A 611 -33.99 4.00 -20.92
N ASN A 612 -33.35 2.92 -21.37
CA ASN A 612 -33.91 1.97 -22.32
C ASN A 612 -34.46 0.73 -21.58
N VAL A 613 -35.68 0.35 -21.91
CA VAL A 613 -36.43 -0.74 -21.28
C VAL A 613 -36.61 -1.87 -22.30
N ALA A 614 -35.78 -2.91 -22.19
CA ALA A 614 -35.58 -3.91 -23.25
C ALA A 614 -36.21 -5.28 -22.99
N SER A 615 -37.11 -5.40 -22.00
CA SER A 615 -38.04 -6.54 -21.88
C SER A 615 -39.27 -6.17 -21.04
N VAL A 616 -40.24 -7.09 -20.95
CA VAL A 616 -41.38 -6.98 -20.03
C VAL A 616 -41.51 -8.30 -19.24
N PRO A 617 -41.31 -8.31 -17.91
CA PRO A 617 -40.77 -7.21 -17.11
C PRO A 617 -39.28 -6.95 -17.41
N ALA A 618 -38.87 -5.69 -17.36
CA ALA A 618 -37.47 -5.27 -17.41
C ALA A 618 -36.80 -5.44 -16.03
N ALA A 619 -37.52 -5.07 -14.97
CA ALA A 619 -37.13 -5.29 -13.59
C ALA A 619 -38.35 -5.47 -12.67
N THR A 620 -38.12 -6.15 -11.54
CA THR A 620 -39.03 -6.21 -10.40
C THR A 620 -38.42 -5.40 -9.26
N ASN A 621 -39.18 -4.45 -8.70
CA ASN A 621 -38.71 -3.46 -7.74
C ASN A 621 -37.61 -2.54 -8.31
N PHE A 622 -38.01 -1.37 -8.80
CA PHE A 622 -37.13 -0.43 -9.49
C PHE A 622 -37.28 0.99 -8.93
N ALA A 623 -36.15 1.63 -8.63
CA ALA A 623 -36.09 3.01 -8.16
C ALA A 623 -35.16 3.84 -9.04
N TYR A 624 -35.70 4.92 -9.62
CA TYR A 624 -34.96 5.89 -10.42
C TYR A 624 -35.17 7.29 -9.84
N GLU A 625 -34.21 7.74 -9.03
CA GLU A 625 -34.40 8.89 -8.14
C GLU A 625 -33.30 9.95 -8.24
N ASN A 626 -33.65 11.24 -8.28
CA ASN A 626 -32.69 12.35 -8.18
C ASN A 626 -31.58 12.37 -9.26
N ASN A 627 -31.74 11.64 -10.37
CA ASN A 627 -30.75 11.62 -11.45
C ASN A 627 -30.89 12.87 -12.35
N LEU A 628 -29.76 13.37 -12.83
CA LEU A 628 -29.66 14.50 -13.76
C LEU A 628 -29.07 13.97 -15.08
N VAL A 629 -29.85 13.96 -16.16
CA VAL A 629 -29.57 13.15 -17.36
C VAL A 629 -29.76 13.89 -18.68
N SER A 630 -28.90 13.66 -19.68
CA SER A 630 -29.16 14.11 -21.07
C SER A 630 -30.41 13.43 -21.64
N TYR A 631 -31.28 14.18 -22.32
CA TYR A 631 -32.54 13.65 -22.88
C TYR A 631 -32.34 12.58 -23.97
N GLY A 632 -31.59 12.90 -25.03
CA GLY A 632 -31.41 12.00 -26.19
C GLY A 632 -32.61 12.00 -27.17
N GLN A 633 -32.71 10.99 -28.02
CA GLN A 633 -33.75 10.92 -29.06
C GLN A 633 -35.11 10.46 -28.51
N TYR A 634 -35.11 9.50 -27.59
CA TYR A 634 -36.31 8.84 -27.05
C TYR A 634 -36.44 8.94 -25.52
N GLY A 635 -35.46 9.51 -24.82
CA GLY A 635 -35.52 9.72 -23.37
C GLY A 635 -35.65 8.44 -22.54
N PHE A 636 -36.78 8.31 -21.84
CA PHE A 636 -37.19 7.07 -21.17
C PHE A 636 -38.10 6.30 -22.11
N PHE A 637 -37.68 5.11 -22.55
CA PHE A 637 -38.34 4.42 -23.66
C PHE A 637 -38.41 2.90 -23.48
N SER A 638 -39.53 2.33 -23.91
CA SER A 638 -39.78 0.89 -24.00
C SER A 638 -40.35 0.53 -25.38
N SER A 639 -39.83 -0.53 -26.01
CA SER A 639 -40.33 -1.01 -27.30
C SER A 639 -41.80 -1.47 -27.29
N TRP A 640 -42.37 -1.74 -26.11
CA TRP A 640 -43.77 -2.19 -25.94
C TRP A 640 -44.73 -1.05 -25.59
N TYR A 641 -44.24 0.05 -25.03
CA TYR A 641 -45.08 1.10 -24.44
C TYR A 641 -44.76 2.52 -24.96
N GLY A 642 -43.69 2.70 -25.73
CA GLY A 642 -43.27 4.00 -26.28
C GLY A 642 -42.43 4.83 -25.31
N ILE A 643 -42.56 6.15 -25.40
CA ILE A 643 -41.80 7.13 -24.61
C ILE A 643 -42.57 7.47 -23.32
N GLY A 644 -41.83 7.68 -22.22
CA GLY A 644 -42.34 8.33 -21.01
C GLY A 644 -43.07 7.39 -20.05
N GLU A 645 -44.11 7.89 -19.40
CA GLU A 645 -44.79 7.28 -18.26
C GLU A 645 -45.38 5.89 -18.56
N SER A 646 -45.80 5.66 -19.79
CA SER A 646 -46.24 4.35 -20.27
C SER A 646 -45.17 3.26 -20.09
N SER A 647 -43.87 3.60 -20.17
CA SER A 647 -42.76 2.66 -19.97
C SER A 647 -42.66 2.13 -18.54
N LEU A 648 -43.30 2.77 -17.54
CA LEU A 648 -43.39 2.22 -16.18
C LEU A 648 -44.14 0.87 -16.15
N LYS A 649 -45.02 0.60 -17.12
CA LYS A 649 -45.77 -0.67 -17.24
C LYS A 649 -44.89 -1.88 -17.54
N ALA A 650 -43.64 -1.67 -17.96
CA ALA A 650 -42.66 -2.72 -18.16
C ALA A 650 -41.96 -3.16 -16.87
N PHE A 651 -42.28 -2.55 -15.73
CA PHE A 651 -41.71 -2.90 -14.42
C PHE A 651 -42.76 -3.60 -13.56
N SER A 652 -42.32 -4.51 -12.71
CA SER A 652 -43.16 -5.25 -11.75
C SER A 652 -42.84 -4.87 -10.31
N GLY A 653 -43.78 -5.10 -9.40
CA GLY A 653 -43.61 -4.76 -7.99
C GLY A 653 -43.60 -3.24 -7.75
N THR A 654 -42.75 -2.78 -6.83
CA THR A 654 -42.68 -1.36 -6.45
C THR A 654 -41.84 -0.56 -7.45
N VAL A 655 -42.44 0.47 -8.04
CA VAL A 655 -41.73 1.41 -8.93
C VAL A 655 -41.67 2.79 -8.27
N VAL A 656 -40.44 3.30 -8.08
CA VAL A 656 -40.18 4.64 -7.53
C VAL A 656 -39.57 5.50 -8.62
N TRP A 657 -40.24 6.59 -8.97
CA TRP A 657 -39.74 7.59 -9.91
C TRP A 657 -39.85 8.97 -9.27
N LYS A 658 -38.73 9.69 -9.13
CA LYS A 658 -38.70 10.94 -8.35
C LYS A 658 -37.52 11.83 -8.71
N ASN A 659 -37.71 13.15 -8.73
CA ASN A 659 -36.62 14.13 -8.87
C ASN A 659 -35.73 13.90 -10.13
N VAL A 660 -36.27 13.35 -11.21
CA VAL A 660 -35.51 13.11 -12.44
C VAL A 660 -35.43 14.41 -13.21
N VAL A 661 -34.23 14.91 -13.48
CA VAL A 661 -34.03 16.15 -14.22
C VAL A 661 -33.44 15.84 -15.59
N MET A 662 -34.18 16.16 -16.65
CA MET A 662 -33.72 16.01 -18.02
C MET A 662 -33.01 17.29 -18.48
N ILE A 663 -31.85 17.14 -19.08
CA ILE A 663 -31.07 18.20 -19.72
C ILE A 663 -31.42 18.19 -21.20
N GLY A 664 -31.95 19.32 -21.69
CA GLY A 664 -32.33 19.50 -23.10
C GLY A 664 -33.79 19.95 -23.25
N ALA A 665 -34.38 19.67 -24.41
CA ALA A 665 -35.76 20.02 -24.71
C ALA A 665 -36.76 19.12 -23.95
N PHE A 666 -37.84 19.72 -23.44
CA PHE A 666 -38.91 18.99 -22.77
C PHE A 666 -39.80 18.24 -23.79
N GLN A 667 -40.26 17.04 -23.41
CA GLN A 667 -41.44 16.42 -23.98
C GLN A 667 -42.42 16.06 -22.86
N SER A 668 -43.71 16.22 -23.12
CA SER A 668 -44.79 15.85 -22.21
C SER A 668 -44.96 14.33 -22.10
N GLY A 669 -45.68 13.87 -21.07
CA GLY A 669 -46.00 12.44 -20.90
C GLY A 669 -44.94 11.63 -20.14
N TYR A 670 -44.06 12.30 -19.38
CA TYR A 670 -43.16 11.66 -18.43
C TYR A 670 -43.80 11.55 -17.04
N PRO A 671 -43.39 10.59 -16.18
CA PRO A 671 -43.99 10.43 -14.87
C PRO A 671 -43.85 11.69 -14.01
N ASN A 672 -44.81 11.89 -13.11
CA ASN A 672 -44.73 12.94 -12.09
C ASN A 672 -43.41 12.90 -11.32
N GLY A 673 -42.81 14.07 -11.06
CA GLY A 673 -41.46 14.17 -10.52
C GLY A 673 -40.34 14.11 -11.57
N THR A 674 -40.68 14.22 -12.86
CA THR A 674 -39.74 14.56 -13.94
C THR A 674 -39.73 16.08 -14.16
N PHE A 675 -38.55 16.66 -14.32
CA PHE A 675 -38.30 18.09 -14.49
C PHE A 675 -37.35 18.33 -15.67
N VAL A 676 -37.27 19.58 -16.14
CA VAL A 676 -36.27 20.01 -17.14
C VAL A 676 -35.45 21.16 -16.58
N SER A 677 -34.15 21.13 -16.84
CA SER A 677 -33.22 22.17 -16.42
C SER A 677 -31.98 22.17 -17.31
N SER A 678 -31.13 23.20 -17.17
CA SER A 678 -29.74 23.08 -17.62
C SER A 678 -28.96 22.18 -16.66
N LEU A 679 -27.81 21.65 -17.11
CA LEU A 679 -26.90 20.89 -16.24
C LEU A 679 -26.52 21.70 -14.98
N SER A 680 -26.12 22.96 -15.15
CA SER A 680 -25.68 23.84 -14.06
C SER A 680 -26.80 24.21 -13.08
N ALA A 681 -28.02 24.47 -13.56
CA ALA A 681 -29.16 24.78 -12.70
C ALA A 681 -29.71 23.52 -11.99
N GLY A 682 -29.64 22.35 -12.64
CA GLY A 682 -29.91 21.06 -11.98
C GLY A 682 -28.93 20.81 -10.83
N GLN A 683 -27.63 20.93 -11.08
CA GLN A 683 -26.59 20.76 -10.07
C GLN A 683 -26.73 21.75 -8.90
N SER A 684 -27.06 23.02 -9.16
CA SER A 684 -27.20 24.04 -8.10
C SER A 684 -28.36 23.77 -7.15
N THR A 685 -29.35 22.97 -7.55
CA THR A 685 -30.48 22.53 -6.71
C THR A 685 -30.24 21.17 -6.02
N GLY A 686 -29.02 20.65 -6.05
CA GLY A 686 -28.64 19.37 -5.42
C GLY A 686 -29.16 18.13 -6.16
N LYS A 687 -29.53 18.28 -7.43
CA LYS A 687 -29.94 17.16 -8.30
C LYS A 687 -28.73 16.54 -8.98
N GLY A 688 -28.80 15.24 -9.25
CA GLY A 688 -27.69 14.45 -9.78
C GLY A 688 -26.64 14.11 -8.72
N ALA A 689 -25.42 13.83 -9.17
CA ALA A 689 -24.29 13.52 -8.32
C ALA A 689 -23.69 14.78 -7.69
N ASN A 690 -23.30 14.68 -6.41
CA ASN A 690 -22.48 15.71 -5.77
C ASN A 690 -21.10 15.75 -6.44
N THR A 691 -20.95 16.64 -7.41
CA THR A 691 -19.79 16.69 -8.31
C THR A 691 -18.49 16.91 -7.54
N ALA A 692 -18.49 17.77 -6.51
CA ALA A 692 -17.32 17.98 -5.64
C ALA A 692 -16.96 16.71 -4.84
N GLY A 693 -17.95 15.97 -4.35
CA GLY A 693 -17.75 14.69 -3.65
C GLY A 693 -17.17 13.60 -4.56
N VAL A 694 -17.64 13.49 -5.80
CA VAL A 694 -17.09 12.54 -6.79
C VAL A 694 -15.64 12.90 -7.15
N LEU A 695 -15.38 14.16 -7.47
CA LEU A 695 -14.03 14.64 -7.79
C LEU A 695 -13.06 14.40 -6.62
N ALA A 696 -13.51 14.63 -5.37
CA ALA A 696 -12.74 14.33 -4.17
C ALA A 696 -12.47 12.83 -3.99
N ALA A 697 -13.46 11.96 -4.22
CA ALA A 697 -13.31 10.51 -4.13
C ALA A 697 -12.31 9.96 -5.17
N THR A 698 -12.28 10.53 -6.37
CA THR A 698 -11.33 10.22 -7.45
C THR A 698 -10.00 10.99 -7.39
N GLN A 699 -9.83 11.92 -6.43
CA GLN A 699 -8.67 12.78 -6.35
C GLN A 699 -7.37 11.98 -6.16
N GLY A 700 -6.33 12.31 -6.93
CA GLY A 700 -5.03 11.64 -6.89
C GLY A 700 -4.92 10.41 -7.78
N ILE A 701 -5.97 10.06 -8.53
CA ILE A 701 -5.85 9.09 -9.63
C ILE A 701 -5.04 9.73 -10.76
N ILE A 702 -3.87 9.17 -11.03
CA ILE A 702 -3.05 9.55 -12.18
C ILE A 702 -3.67 8.94 -13.44
N ILE A 703 -3.98 9.81 -14.40
CA ILE A 703 -4.34 9.45 -15.78
C ILE A 703 -3.02 9.52 -16.59
N PRO A 704 -2.52 8.40 -17.14
CA PRO A 704 -1.30 8.35 -17.96
C PRO A 704 -1.40 9.08 -19.30
#